data_AF-A0A2K3UW63-F1
#
_entry.id   AF-A0A2K3UW63-F1
#
_cell.length_a   1.000
_cell.length_b   1.000
_cell.length_c   1.000
_cell.angle_alpha   90.00
_cell.angle_beta   90.00
_cell.angle_gamma   90.00
#
_symmetry.space_group_name_H-M   'P 1'
#
loop_
_entity.id
_entity.type
_entity.pdbx_description
1 polymer ?
#
loop_
_entity_poly.entity_id
_entity_poly.type
_entity_poly.pdbx_seq_one_letter_code
_entity_poly.pdbx_strand_id
1 'polypeptide(L)'
;MQAPHRTQGATLIVSLLFVMLILAVIMAVTAQVTLSTRRSTADQQRVLSARYAAESGVAQVQARLRVMKALTDASSIPPTVGNSVVEARIRDLCGVTVLPPATPAGARVCEFPDDRLSNASQVSIFRLAIGADKFAQQGFTRVSEADRDAFWTGMFSGPGGTEYAGSSGAGRYQARFGLAPTELRRYPGGYRLYFTVPPLASAGTDGPATQNLQARATSSGAAATYFLSIGRPSFATYALFTNHHFQSEAAEQEGKRINFTKRTIFSGPVHTNQHFLFEGDAGGQPIFWGEVTSAGCPDGRIGTVIVEGKSRPGCTVAEDPGAYFDSSAGTFVRDEEMTPSRAAPASGDNRPVFNSTVQWDRDFIPLPVNSNDQNAAARTGGLYLSGDVTRLQLFRDVIAGSERQRISYEQGGVLVQLQYGEDGRLFLWQGGAWVSAGRDADGKIVASGTQTTFNGVISVDGGGIQDLNGGPNVAQAGPEGASIASFAGVTVAATGTVNVTSSLKYTDPPCAGQNTEAAPARCENLGARNILGVYSSAGNIDLISPESCGGSCPNIGADPEIHAVMMASQGAVQVKAFDQGPPLGIVNLIGGVIENYYGAFGQFSASGPTHGYGRNFVYDPRTSDGYAPPAFPTQQNWTIELGSVGAEGGEQVLDKNAGGRGIRLQGDSVSVGSGRP
;
A
#
# COMPACT_ATOMS: atom_id res chain seq x y z
N MET A 1 87.62 88.17 18.99
CA MET A 1 86.44 87.41 19.45
C MET A 1 85.98 86.53 18.29
N GLN A 2 86.13 85.21 18.45
CA GLN A 2 85.71 84.18 17.50
C GLN A 2 84.22 83.85 17.65
N ALA A 3 83.53 83.59 16.54
CA ALA A 3 82.30 82.79 16.50
C ALA A 3 82.33 81.91 15.24
N PRO A 4 81.98 80.60 15.32
CA PRO A 4 82.27 79.64 14.25
C PRO A 4 81.07 79.44 13.30
N HIS A 5 81.28 79.64 12.00
CA HIS A 5 80.38 79.19 10.92
C HIS A 5 80.77 77.77 10.48
N ARG A 6 80.32 76.73 11.18
CA ARG A 6 80.54 75.33 10.78
C ARG A 6 79.45 74.35 11.27
N THR A 7 78.17 74.67 11.13
CA THR A 7 77.07 73.75 11.55
C THR A 7 75.79 73.79 10.69
N GLN A 8 75.78 74.36 9.48
CA GLN A 8 74.57 74.39 8.64
C GLN A 8 74.55 73.40 7.46
N GLY A 9 75.70 72.86 7.02
CA GLY A 9 75.74 71.88 5.92
C GLY A 9 75.51 70.42 6.35
N ALA A 10 75.96 70.05 7.55
CA ALA A 10 75.83 68.67 8.06
C ALA A 10 74.39 68.31 8.47
N THR A 11 73.64 69.29 8.99
CA THR A 11 72.24 69.12 9.41
C THR A 11 71.30 68.85 8.24
N LEU A 12 71.58 69.42 7.06
CA LEU A 12 70.77 69.23 5.85
C LEU A 12 71.01 67.85 5.22
N ILE A 13 72.25 67.34 5.25
CA ILE A 13 72.58 65.98 4.78
C ILE A 13 72.02 64.92 5.72
N VAL A 14 72.12 65.14 7.04
CA VAL A 14 71.58 64.19 8.04
C VAL A 14 70.05 64.18 8.00
N SER A 15 69.38 65.32 7.85
CA SER A 15 67.91 65.35 7.73
C SER A 15 67.43 64.68 6.43
N LEU A 16 68.14 64.86 5.32
CA LEU A 16 67.77 64.25 4.03
C LEU A 16 68.03 62.74 4.01
N LEU A 17 69.12 62.27 4.64
CA LEU A 17 69.37 60.84 4.88
C LEU A 17 68.33 60.23 5.82
N PHE A 18 67.91 60.94 6.87
CA PHE A 18 66.88 60.45 7.80
C PHE A 18 65.51 60.37 7.12
N VAL A 19 65.16 61.34 6.27
CA VAL A 19 63.93 61.31 5.46
C VAL A 19 63.97 60.18 4.44
N MET A 20 65.10 59.93 3.77
CA MET A 20 65.25 58.79 2.86
C MET A 20 65.17 57.44 3.59
N LEU A 21 65.75 57.33 4.78
CA LEU A 21 65.66 56.13 5.60
C LEU A 21 64.21 55.87 6.06
N ILE A 22 63.50 56.93 6.48
CA ILE A 22 62.08 56.85 6.85
C ILE A 22 61.24 56.42 5.63
N LEU A 23 61.48 56.98 4.45
CA LEU A 23 60.78 56.59 3.21
C LEU A 23 61.05 55.12 2.84
N ALA A 24 62.29 54.64 3.00
CA ALA A 24 62.62 53.24 2.76
C ALA A 24 61.94 52.29 3.76
N VAL A 25 61.87 52.65 5.04
CA VAL A 25 61.17 51.88 6.07
C VAL A 25 59.66 51.87 5.82
N ILE A 26 59.06 53.00 5.44
CA ILE A 26 57.64 53.09 5.10
C ILE A 26 57.32 52.21 3.88
N MET A 27 58.16 52.23 2.84
CA MET A 27 58.01 51.35 1.67
C MET A 27 58.14 49.86 2.03
N ALA A 28 59.09 49.49 2.89
CA ALA A 28 59.26 48.12 3.34
C ALA A 28 58.04 47.63 4.14
N VAL A 29 57.51 48.46 5.05
CA VAL A 29 56.32 48.15 5.84
C VAL A 29 55.06 48.06 4.97
N THR A 30 54.86 48.98 4.02
CA THR A 30 53.72 48.90 3.08
C THR A 30 53.80 47.70 2.14
N ALA A 31 54.99 47.30 1.70
CA ALA A 31 55.18 46.07 0.93
C ALA A 31 54.84 44.81 1.75
N GLN A 32 55.28 44.75 3.01
CA GLN A 32 54.97 43.64 3.92
C GLN A 32 53.47 43.57 4.25
N VAL A 33 52.81 44.70 4.51
CA VAL A 33 51.36 44.76 4.75
C VAL A 33 50.59 44.33 3.50
N THR A 34 50.96 44.81 2.32
CA THR A 34 50.30 44.43 1.06
C THR A 34 50.46 42.94 0.75
N LEU A 35 51.63 42.36 1.02
CA LEU A 35 51.88 40.91 0.88
C LEU A 35 51.08 40.10 1.90
N SER A 36 50.98 40.58 3.15
CA SER A 36 50.19 39.95 4.21
C SER A 36 48.69 39.96 3.91
N THR A 37 48.15 41.10 3.47
CA THR A 37 46.74 41.23 3.07
C THR A 37 46.42 40.35 1.87
N ARG A 38 47.29 40.28 0.84
CA ARG A 38 47.10 39.38 -0.31
C ARG A 38 47.15 37.90 0.08
N ARG A 39 48.04 37.50 1.00
CA ARG A 39 48.07 36.13 1.54
C ARG A 39 46.77 35.81 2.29
N SER A 40 46.31 36.71 3.15
CA SER A 40 45.06 36.54 3.89
C SER A 40 43.83 36.41 2.97
N THR A 41 43.73 37.23 1.92
CA THR A 41 42.62 37.14 0.95
C THR A 41 42.67 35.84 0.13
N ALA A 42 43.86 35.42 -0.31
CA ALA A 42 44.02 34.16 -1.04
C ALA A 42 43.67 32.94 -0.17
N ASP A 43 44.05 32.96 1.11
CA ASP A 43 43.73 31.88 2.04
C ASP A 43 42.22 31.85 2.39
N GLN A 44 41.58 33.01 2.56
CA GLN A 44 40.13 33.10 2.71
C GLN A 44 39.38 32.57 1.47
N GLN A 45 39.87 32.88 0.27
CA GLN A 45 39.30 32.35 -0.98
C GLN A 45 39.41 30.82 -1.06
N ARG A 46 40.56 30.24 -0.67
CA ARG A 46 40.75 28.78 -0.63
C ARG A 46 39.86 28.10 0.40
N VAL A 47 39.68 28.70 1.58
CA VAL A 47 38.77 28.15 2.61
C VAL A 47 37.32 28.17 2.13
N LEU A 48 36.87 29.24 1.47
CA LEU A 48 35.53 29.32 0.87
C LEU A 48 35.37 28.31 -0.27
N SER A 49 36.36 28.18 -1.14
CA SER A 49 36.40 27.18 -2.22
C SER A 49 36.32 25.75 -1.68
N ALA A 50 37.10 25.42 -0.65
CA ALA A 50 37.03 24.14 0.05
C ALA A 50 35.65 23.89 0.69
N ARG A 51 35.02 24.93 1.24
CA ARG A 51 33.65 24.83 1.77
C ARG A 51 32.63 24.57 0.67
N TYR A 52 32.66 25.33 -0.44
CA TYR A 52 31.75 25.09 -1.57
C TYR A 52 31.94 23.70 -2.18
N ALA A 53 33.18 23.19 -2.21
CA ALA A 53 33.44 21.80 -2.58
C ALA A 53 32.76 20.83 -1.60
N ALA A 54 32.93 21.01 -0.28
CA ALA A 54 32.26 20.18 0.72
C ALA A 54 30.71 20.23 0.59
N GLU A 55 30.14 21.41 0.35
CA GLU A 55 28.68 21.60 0.10
C GLU A 55 28.25 20.88 -1.18
N SER A 56 29.10 20.87 -2.21
CA SER A 56 28.87 20.11 -3.46
C SER A 56 28.81 18.61 -3.20
N GLY A 57 29.65 18.07 -2.30
CA GLY A 57 29.58 16.67 -1.88
C GLY A 57 28.27 16.30 -1.19
N VAL A 58 27.75 17.18 -0.32
CA VAL A 58 26.42 17.01 0.29
C VAL A 58 25.31 17.06 -0.76
N ALA A 59 25.38 18.02 -1.68
CA ALA A 59 24.43 18.16 -2.78
C ALA A 59 24.42 16.92 -3.70
N GLN A 60 25.59 16.32 -3.95
CA GLN A 60 25.72 15.11 -4.75
C GLN A 60 25.01 13.90 -4.11
N VAL A 61 25.18 13.70 -2.80
CA VAL A 61 24.47 12.65 -2.06
C VAL A 61 22.97 12.93 -2.03
N GLN A 62 22.57 14.18 -1.80
CA GLN A 62 21.16 14.58 -1.83
C GLN A 62 20.52 14.34 -3.21
N ALA A 63 21.26 14.56 -4.30
CA ALA A 63 20.81 14.25 -5.66
C ALA A 63 20.62 12.74 -5.85
N ARG A 64 21.52 11.90 -5.32
CA ARG A 64 21.38 10.45 -5.34
C ARG A 64 20.14 9.95 -4.59
N LEU A 65 19.84 10.53 -3.44
CA LEU A 65 18.62 10.22 -2.68
C LEU A 65 17.34 10.63 -3.43
N ARG A 66 17.37 11.77 -4.15
CA ARG A 66 16.24 12.18 -5.02
C ARG A 66 16.04 11.21 -6.17
N VAL A 67 17.11 10.78 -6.83
CA VAL A 67 17.05 9.76 -7.88
C VAL A 67 16.48 8.45 -7.35
N MET A 68 16.91 8.02 -6.17
CA MET A 68 16.32 6.84 -5.51
C MET A 68 14.81 6.99 -5.34
N LYS A 69 14.34 8.13 -4.79
CA LYS A 69 12.90 8.40 -4.63
C LYS A 69 12.17 8.38 -5.97
N ALA A 70 12.71 9.02 -7.00
CA ALA A 70 12.10 9.02 -8.34
C ALA A 70 12.01 7.61 -8.94
N LEU A 71 13.05 6.79 -8.75
CA LEU A 71 13.05 5.39 -9.19
C LEU A 71 12.06 4.53 -8.41
N THR A 72 11.92 4.72 -7.09
CA THR A 72 10.91 4.00 -6.29
C THR A 72 9.49 4.47 -6.62
N ASP A 73 9.27 5.76 -6.86
CA ASP A 73 7.96 6.29 -7.25
C ASP A 73 7.51 5.76 -8.62
N ALA A 74 8.46 5.54 -9.53
CA ALA A 74 8.24 4.95 -10.83
C ALA A 74 8.31 3.41 -10.84
N SER A 75 8.44 2.78 -9.66
CA SER A 75 8.57 1.33 -9.56
C SER A 75 7.24 0.63 -9.87
N SER A 76 7.34 -0.47 -10.61
CA SER A 76 6.21 -1.34 -10.93
C SER A 76 6.74 -2.74 -11.19
N ILE A 77 6.31 -3.73 -10.41
CA ILE A 77 6.54 -5.13 -10.79
C ILE A 77 5.38 -5.55 -11.69
N PRO A 78 5.66 -6.11 -12.88
CA PRO A 78 4.61 -6.50 -13.80
C PRO A 78 3.59 -7.44 -13.13
N PRO A 79 2.29 -7.29 -13.43
CA PRO A 79 1.23 -8.06 -12.80
C PRO A 79 1.26 -9.56 -13.13
N THR A 80 1.98 -9.93 -14.19
CA THR A 80 2.27 -11.32 -14.56
C THR A 80 3.25 -12.01 -13.63
N VAL A 81 3.93 -11.27 -12.76
CA VAL A 81 4.88 -11.81 -11.79
C VAL A 81 4.08 -12.32 -10.58
N GLY A 82 3.96 -13.64 -10.48
CA GLY A 82 3.27 -14.28 -9.37
C GLY A 82 3.97 -14.08 -8.03
N ASN A 83 3.22 -14.24 -6.94
CA ASN A 83 3.72 -14.10 -5.57
C ASN A 83 4.95 -14.98 -5.30
N SER A 84 5.02 -16.18 -5.90
CA SER A 84 6.16 -17.10 -5.75
C SER A 84 7.48 -16.51 -6.24
N VAL A 85 7.45 -15.68 -7.29
CA VAL A 85 8.65 -14.99 -7.81
C VAL A 85 9.06 -13.87 -6.87
N VAL A 86 8.11 -13.09 -6.35
CA VAL A 86 8.42 -12.04 -5.38
C VAL A 86 8.92 -12.66 -4.07
N GLU A 87 8.28 -13.70 -3.56
CA GLU A 87 8.75 -14.44 -2.39
C GLU A 87 10.14 -15.02 -2.61
N ALA A 88 10.48 -15.47 -3.83
CA ALA A 88 11.85 -15.87 -4.16
C ALA A 88 12.83 -14.70 -4.05
N ARG A 89 12.47 -13.51 -4.54
CA ARG A 89 13.30 -12.30 -4.40
C ARG A 89 13.39 -11.82 -2.96
N ILE A 90 12.35 -12.02 -2.15
CA ILE A 90 12.38 -11.71 -0.71
C ILE A 90 13.28 -12.70 0.04
N ARG A 91 13.29 -13.99 -0.36
CA ARG A 91 14.28 -14.96 0.12
C ARG A 91 15.70 -14.52 -0.23
N ASP A 92 15.92 -14.10 -1.47
CA ASP A 92 17.21 -13.60 -1.95
C ASP A 92 17.65 -12.35 -1.16
N LEU A 93 16.72 -11.42 -0.88
CA LEU A 93 16.94 -10.23 -0.06
C LEU A 93 17.39 -10.61 1.37
N CYS A 94 16.69 -11.54 2.01
CA CYS A 94 17.03 -12.02 3.35
C CYS A 94 18.22 -12.98 3.39
N GLY A 95 18.72 -13.46 2.25
CA GLY A 95 19.77 -14.49 2.19
C GLY A 95 19.34 -15.83 2.79
N VAL A 96 18.04 -16.16 2.77
CA VAL A 96 17.49 -17.40 3.34
C VAL A 96 16.97 -18.34 2.26
N THR A 97 17.03 -19.64 2.50
CA THR A 97 16.52 -20.66 1.56
C THR A 97 15.01 -20.88 1.65
N VAL A 98 14.41 -20.59 2.81
CA VAL A 98 12.97 -20.72 3.08
C VAL A 98 12.54 -19.52 3.91
N LEU A 99 11.41 -18.90 3.57
CA LEU A 99 10.83 -17.84 4.41
C LEU A 99 10.21 -18.48 5.65
N PRO A 100 10.27 -17.80 6.81
CA PRO A 100 9.52 -18.23 7.98
C PRO A 100 8.04 -18.44 7.64
N PRO A 101 7.38 -19.48 8.20
CA PRO A 101 5.97 -19.74 7.95
C PRO A 101 5.11 -18.52 8.28
N ALA A 102 3.97 -18.40 7.57
CA ALA A 102 3.05 -17.27 7.68
C ALA A 102 2.62 -17.05 9.14
N THR A 103 3.23 -16.04 9.76
CA THR A 103 2.90 -15.52 11.10
C THR A 103 2.07 -14.24 10.93
N PRO A 104 1.44 -13.73 12.00
CA PRO A 104 0.63 -12.52 11.92
C PRO A 104 1.39 -11.33 11.32
N ALA A 105 0.62 -10.34 10.85
CA ALA A 105 1.08 -9.00 10.52
C ALA A 105 2.11 -8.47 11.53
N GLY A 106 3.18 -7.83 11.06
CA GLY A 106 4.23 -7.26 11.91
C GLY A 106 5.31 -8.24 12.35
N ALA A 107 5.17 -9.54 12.01
CA ALA A 107 6.22 -10.52 12.26
C ALA A 107 7.50 -10.20 11.48
N ARG A 108 8.62 -10.30 12.18
CA ARG A 108 9.96 -10.13 11.60
C ARG A 108 10.28 -11.33 10.70
N VAL A 109 10.69 -11.05 9.47
CA VAL A 109 11.10 -12.06 8.48
C VAL A 109 12.61 -12.33 8.60
N CYS A 110 13.43 -11.28 8.61
CA CYS A 110 14.88 -11.37 8.77
C CYS A 110 15.47 -10.06 9.31
N GLU A 111 16.71 -10.11 9.83
CA GLU A 111 17.54 -8.95 10.19
C GLU A 111 18.75 -8.87 9.27
N PHE A 112 19.32 -7.67 9.13
CA PHE A 112 20.51 -7.43 8.32
C PHE A 112 21.71 -7.13 9.22
N PRO A 113 22.47 -8.15 9.68
CA PRO A 113 23.50 -7.98 10.71
C PRO A 113 24.70 -7.13 10.27
N ASP A 114 24.97 -7.06 8.95
CA ASP A 114 26.04 -6.24 8.39
C ASP A 114 25.58 -4.81 8.04
N ASP A 115 24.32 -4.46 8.33
CA ASP A 115 23.68 -3.20 7.94
C ASP A 115 23.88 -2.86 6.45
N ARG A 116 23.93 -3.86 5.54
CA ARG A 116 24.17 -3.64 4.10
C ARG A 116 23.54 -4.72 3.21
N LEU A 117 23.29 -4.37 1.96
CA LEU A 117 22.95 -5.28 0.86
C LEU A 117 24.18 -5.45 -0.04
N SER A 118 24.83 -6.60 0.05
CA SER A 118 26.21 -6.82 -0.42
C SER A 118 26.34 -7.47 -1.79
N ASN A 119 25.27 -8.07 -2.32
CA ASN A 119 25.32 -8.86 -3.55
C ASN A 119 24.10 -8.61 -4.46
N ALA A 120 24.26 -8.98 -5.73
CA ALA A 120 23.22 -8.80 -6.76
C ALA A 120 21.90 -9.52 -6.43
N SER A 121 21.96 -10.70 -5.81
CA SER A 121 20.76 -11.43 -5.37
C SER A 121 19.95 -10.64 -4.34
N GLN A 122 20.62 -10.00 -3.37
CA GLN A 122 19.96 -9.23 -2.31
C GLN A 122 19.21 -8.00 -2.86
N VAL A 123 19.71 -7.39 -3.93
CA VAL A 123 19.07 -6.22 -4.56
C VAL A 123 18.18 -6.58 -5.75
N SER A 124 18.01 -7.87 -6.03
CA SER A 124 17.29 -8.35 -7.22
C SER A 124 15.80 -7.97 -7.24
N ILE A 125 15.19 -7.71 -6.07
CA ILE A 125 13.82 -7.19 -5.96
C ILE A 125 13.69 -5.78 -6.56
N PHE A 126 14.71 -4.93 -6.40
CA PHE A 126 14.72 -3.59 -6.99
C PHE A 126 14.88 -3.64 -8.50
N ARG A 127 15.71 -4.55 -9.00
CA ARG A 127 15.87 -4.80 -10.44
C ARG A 127 14.59 -5.32 -11.08
N LEU A 128 13.83 -6.15 -10.35
CA LEU A 128 12.53 -6.66 -10.78
C LEU A 128 11.48 -5.55 -10.85
N ALA A 129 11.48 -4.62 -9.89
CA ALA A 129 10.51 -3.54 -9.82
C ALA A 129 10.87 -2.31 -10.66
N ILE A 130 12.15 -2.14 -11.04
CA ILE A 130 12.65 -0.92 -11.69
C ILE A 130 13.43 -1.32 -12.94
N GLY A 131 12.74 -1.20 -14.08
CA GLY A 131 13.26 -1.49 -15.41
C GLY A 131 14.39 -0.57 -15.85
N ALA A 132 15.12 -0.99 -16.89
CA ALA A 132 16.20 -0.21 -17.48
C ALA A 132 15.72 1.11 -18.10
N ASP A 133 14.48 1.12 -18.61
CA ASP A 133 13.77 2.30 -19.13
C ASP A 133 13.62 3.39 -18.05
N LYS A 134 13.26 3.02 -16.82
CA LYS A 134 13.11 3.96 -15.70
C LYS A 134 14.46 4.60 -15.33
N PHE A 135 15.55 3.83 -15.35
CA PHE A 135 16.90 4.38 -15.17
C PHE A 135 17.27 5.33 -16.32
N ALA A 136 16.97 4.99 -17.57
CA ALA A 136 17.24 5.86 -18.71
C ALA A 136 16.47 7.19 -18.61
N GLN A 137 15.21 7.17 -18.16
CA GLN A 137 14.41 8.38 -17.90
C GLN A 137 15.02 9.29 -16.83
N GLN A 138 15.74 8.72 -15.86
CA GLN A 138 16.50 9.49 -14.86
C GLN A 138 17.88 9.95 -15.35
N GLY A 139 18.17 9.82 -16.66
CA GLY A 139 19.39 10.31 -17.29
C GLY A 139 20.59 9.37 -17.21
N PHE A 140 20.41 8.10 -16.81
CA PHE A 140 21.49 7.11 -16.83
C PHE A 140 21.77 6.66 -18.27
N THR A 141 23.03 6.77 -18.69
CA THR A 141 23.50 6.30 -20.01
C THR A 141 23.85 4.81 -20.00
N ARG A 142 24.12 4.25 -18.82
CA ARG A 142 24.39 2.82 -18.59
C ARG A 142 23.29 2.24 -17.73
N VAL A 143 22.54 1.31 -18.30
CA VAL A 143 21.32 0.72 -17.69
C VAL A 143 21.34 -0.81 -17.72
N SER A 144 22.53 -1.42 -17.83
CA SER A 144 22.67 -2.88 -17.78
C SER A 144 22.24 -3.41 -16.41
N GLU A 145 22.00 -4.72 -16.31
CA GLU A 145 21.68 -5.34 -15.02
C GLU A 145 22.79 -5.09 -13.97
N ALA A 146 24.05 -5.23 -14.37
CA ALA A 146 25.19 -4.98 -13.50
C ALA A 146 25.28 -3.52 -13.01
N ASP A 147 24.96 -2.55 -13.87
CA ASP A 147 24.95 -1.13 -13.48
C ASP A 147 23.85 -0.82 -12.46
N ARG A 148 22.67 -1.43 -12.65
CA ARG A 148 21.52 -1.28 -11.74
C ARG A 148 21.77 -1.97 -10.40
N ASP A 149 22.34 -3.17 -10.42
CA ASP A 149 22.73 -3.87 -9.20
C ASP A 149 23.76 -3.05 -8.43
N ALA A 150 24.79 -2.52 -9.11
CA ALA A 150 25.80 -1.65 -8.51
C ALA A 150 25.20 -0.38 -7.89
N PHE A 151 24.19 0.21 -8.53
CA PHE A 151 23.46 1.35 -7.97
C PHE A 151 22.78 0.99 -6.64
N TRP A 152 22.03 -0.11 -6.59
CA TRP A 152 21.30 -0.51 -5.37
C TRP A 152 22.21 -1.02 -4.26
N THR A 153 23.25 -1.80 -4.57
CA THR A 153 24.25 -2.21 -3.57
C THR A 153 25.05 -1.02 -3.05
N GLY A 154 25.31 -0.02 -3.91
CA GLY A 154 25.97 1.21 -3.49
C GLY A 154 25.07 2.11 -2.63
N MET A 155 23.76 2.12 -2.92
CA MET A 155 22.78 2.85 -2.12
C MET A 155 22.59 2.23 -0.73
N PHE A 156 22.48 0.90 -0.63
CA PHE A 156 22.34 0.16 0.62
C PHE A 156 23.66 -0.44 1.11
N SER A 157 24.77 0.29 0.97
CA SER A 157 26.10 -0.17 1.36
C SER A 157 26.36 -0.09 2.87
N GLY A 158 25.37 0.33 3.66
CA GLY A 158 25.51 0.55 5.09
C GLY A 158 26.37 1.75 5.48
N PRO A 159 26.74 1.87 6.77
CA PRO A 159 27.56 2.96 7.29
C PRO A 159 28.94 3.04 6.64
N GLY A 160 29.44 1.92 6.11
CA GLY A 160 30.68 1.85 5.34
C GLY A 160 30.66 2.68 4.06
N GLY A 161 29.46 2.93 3.51
CA GLY A 161 29.15 3.90 2.46
C GLY A 161 29.82 3.70 1.10
N THR A 162 29.17 4.18 0.05
CA THR A 162 29.79 4.39 -1.26
C THR A 162 30.48 5.75 -1.28
N GLU A 163 31.65 5.81 -1.91
CA GLU A 163 32.39 7.06 -2.07
C GLU A 163 31.88 7.89 -3.26
N TYR A 164 31.60 9.16 -3.00
CA TYR A 164 31.20 10.18 -3.95
C TYR A 164 32.27 11.27 -3.96
N ALA A 165 33.10 11.27 -5.00
CA ALA A 165 34.15 12.26 -5.17
C ALA A 165 33.95 13.05 -6.47
N GLY A 166 34.41 14.30 -6.49
CA GLY A 166 34.33 15.17 -7.66
C GLY A 166 35.03 16.50 -7.43
N SER A 167 34.83 17.44 -8.36
CA SER A 167 35.42 18.78 -8.31
C SER A 167 34.35 19.85 -8.50
N SER A 168 34.50 20.97 -7.80
CA SER A 168 33.65 22.17 -7.91
C SER A 168 34.56 23.40 -7.97
N GLY A 169 34.68 24.01 -9.15
CA GLY A 169 35.69 25.04 -9.40
C GLY A 169 37.12 24.51 -9.22
N ALA A 170 37.91 25.16 -8.36
CA ALA A 170 39.27 24.73 -8.03
C ALA A 170 39.32 23.65 -6.91
N GLY A 171 38.23 23.49 -6.14
CA GLY A 171 38.16 22.57 -5.02
C GLY A 171 37.74 21.15 -5.42
N ARG A 172 38.19 20.15 -4.65
CA ARG A 172 37.77 18.75 -4.75
C ARG A 172 36.95 18.36 -3.54
N TYR A 173 35.94 17.53 -3.73
CA TYR A 173 35.15 16.99 -2.63
C TYR A 173 35.20 15.47 -2.57
N GLN A 174 35.01 14.95 -1.36
CA GLN A 174 34.89 13.53 -1.06
C GLN A 174 33.81 13.36 0.01
N ALA A 175 32.78 12.58 -0.30
CA ALA A 175 31.68 12.26 0.58
C ALA A 175 31.48 10.74 0.60
N ARG A 176 31.10 10.16 1.74
CA ARG A 176 30.83 8.72 1.85
C ARG A 176 29.46 8.50 2.45
N PHE A 177 28.63 7.73 1.76
CA PHE A 177 27.23 7.57 2.13
C PHE A 177 26.64 6.23 1.70
N GLY A 178 25.84 5.62 2.56
CA GLY A 178 25.04 4.44 2.28
C GLY A 178 23.91 4.30 3.30
N LEU A 179 22.76 3.83 2.86
CA LEU A 179 21.63 3.47 3.70
C LEU A 179 21.93 2.16 4.42
N ALA A 180 21.50 2.06 5.68
CA ALA A 180 21.72 0.91 6.53
C ALA A 180 20.41 0.12 6.72
N PRO A 181 20.14 -0.95 5.94
CA PRO A 181 19.00 -1.83 6.18
C PRO A 181 19.10 -2.46 7.58
N THR A 182 17.99 -2.54 8.29
CA THR A 182 17.96 -3.05 9.68
C THR A 182 17.17 -4.35 9.79
N GLU A 183 15.92 -4.35 9.32
CA GLU A 183 15.06 -5.54 9.35
C GLU A 183 14.04 -5.55 8.21
N LEU A 184 13.60 -6.76 7.85
CA LEU A 184 12.44 -6.97 6.99
C LEU A 184 11.30 -7.51 7.85
N ARG A 185 10.14 -6.86 7.81
CA ARG A 185 8.92 -7.34 8.47
C ARG A 185 7.85 -7.68 7.44
N ARG A 186 7.00 -8.64 7.78
CA ARG A 186 5.79 -8.93 7.01
C ARG A 186 4.76 -7.85 7.35
N TYR A 187 4.27 -7.18 6.32
CA TYR A 187 3.15 -6.26 6.42
C TYR A 187 2.01 -6.88 5.61
N PRO A 188 0.74 -6.68 5.94
CA PRO A 188 -0.25 -7.50 5.29
C PRO A 188 -0.51 -6.98 3.86
N GLY A 189 -0.55 -7.91 2.90
CA GLY A 189 -0.40 -7.59 1.48
C GLY A 189 1.06 -7.44 0.99
N GLY A 190 2.08 -7.61 1.85
CA GLY A 190 3.48 -7.52 1.41
C GLY A 190 4.58 -7.62 2.48
N TYR A 191 5.60 -6.79 2.33
CA TYR A 191 6.79 -6.73 3.17
C TYR A 191 7.21 -5.28 3.37
N ARG A 192 7.85 -4.98 4.50
CA ARG A 192 8.47 -3.69 4.77
C ARG A 192 9.93 -3.88 5.10
N LEU A 193 10.80 -3.29 4.28
CA LEU A 193 12.23 -3.22 4.52
C LEU A 193 12.53 -1.93 5.27
N TYR A 194 12.86 -2.02 6.55
CA TYR A 194 13.28 -0.90 7.37
C TYR A 194 14.77 -0.63 7.17
N PHE A 195 15.13 0.65 7.18
CA PHE A 195 16.51 1.09 7.07
C PHE A 195 16.70 2.46 7.74
N THR A 196 17.94 2.75 8.13
CA THR A 196 18.31 4.04 8.72
C THR A 196 19.12 4.88 7.73
N VAL A 197 19.00 6.20 7.87
CA VAL A 197 19.82 7.18 7.14
C VAL A 197 20.93 7.67 8.07
N PRO A 198 22.17 7.20 7.91
CA PRO A 198 23.28 7.64 8.75
C PRO A 198 23.66 9.11 8.45
N PRO A 199 24.34 9.78 9.39
CA PRO A 199 24.88 11.12 9.15
C PRO A 199 25.91 11.07 8.01
N LEU A 200 25.84 12.07 7.14
CA LEU A 200 26.77 12.26 6.03
C LEU A 200 27.93 13.15 6.46
N ALA A 201 29.16 12.72 6.19
CA ALA A 201 30.34 13.58 6.22
C ALA A 201 30.84 13.86 4.80
N SER A 202 31.09 15.13 4.48
CA SER A 202 31.65 15.59 3.22
C SER A 202 32.88 16.46 3.47
N ALA A 203 34.02 16.07 2.92
CA ALA A 203 35.27 16.81 2.98
C ALA A 203 35.50 17.54 1.65
N GLY A 204 35.81 18.83 1.71
CA GLY A 204 36.21 19.65 0.57
C GLY A 204 37.64 20.15 0.76
N THR A 205 38.43 20.12 -0.31
CA THR A 205 39.86 20.48 -0.30
C THR A 205 40.19 21.44 -1.44
N ASP A 206 41.00 22.47 -1.16
CA ASP A 206 41.58 23.38 -2.16
C ASP A 206 42.99 23.78 -1.72
N GLY A 207 44.01 23.16 -2.34
CA GLY A 207 45.40 23.26 -1.90
C GLY A 207 45.57 22.72 -0.46
N PRO A 208 46.11 23.52 0.48
CA PRO A 208 46.25 23.13 1.89
C PRO A 208 44.95 23.30 2.70
N ALA A 209 43.93 23.98 2.17
CA ALA A 209 42.68 24.22 2.89
C ALA A 209 41.78 22.97 2.82
N THR A 210 41.30 22.52 3.98
CA THR A 210 40.30 21.44 4.09
C THR A 210 39.11 21.93 4.92
N GLN A 211 37.90 21.61 4.47
CA GLN A 211 36.65 21.89 5.17
C GLN A 211 35.82 20.61 5.26
N ASN A 212 35.33 20.29 6.45
CA ASN A 212 34.46 19.14 6.68
C ASN A 212 33.06 19.65 7.01
N LEU A 213 32.05 19.09 6.35
CA LEU A 213 30.65 19.36 6.62
C LEU A 213 29.94 18.09 7.02
N GLN A 214 29.05 18.21 7.99
CA GLN A 214 28.15 17.14 8.38
C GLN A 214 26.72 17.49 7.98
N ALA A 215 25.99 16.50 7.48
CA ALA A 215 24.58 16.63 7.16
C ALA A 215 23.80 15.43 7.72
N ARG A 216 22.59 15.68 8.23
CA ARG A 216 21.75 14.67 8.86
C ARG A 216 20.32 14.72 8.32
N ALA A 217 19.64 13.57 8.35
CA ALA A 217 18.24 13.52 7.97
C ALA A 217 17.35 14.22 9.02
N THR A 218 16.26 14.84 8.57
CA THR A 218 15.49 15.83 9.35
C THR A 218 14.45 15.28 10.32
N SER A 219 14.35 13.96 10.53
CA SER A 219 13.42 13.43 11.54
C SER A 219 14.11 13.43 12.91
N SER A 220 13.73 14.37 13.78
CA SER A 220 13.93 14.36 15.24
C SER A 220 15.18 13.65 15.77
N GLY A 221 16.35 14.26 15.62
CA GLY A 221 17.50 14.10 16.54
C GLY A 221 18.29 12.77 16.54
N ALA A 222 17.76 11.68 15.99
CA ALA A 222 18.44 10.38 15.84
C ALA A 222 18.49 9.95 14.36
N ALA A 223 19.23 8.89 14.04
CA ALA A 223 19.27 8.33 12.68
C ALA A 223 17.83 8.06 12.20
N ALA A 224 17.41 8.82 11.19
CA ALA A 224 16.06 8.77 10.67
C ALA A 224 15.74 7.37 10.15
N THR A 225 14.67 6.76 10.65
CA THR A 225 14.23 5.44 10.20
C THR A 225 13.19 5.61 9.09
N TYR A 226 13.43 4.93 7.99
CA TYR A 226 12.55 4.86 6.83
C TYR A 226 12.22 3.40 6.54
N PHE A 227 11.20 3.18 5.73
CA PHE A 227 10.87 1.85 5.23
C PHE A 227 10.51 1.88 3.75
N LEU A 228 10.76 0.78 3.07
CA LEU A 228 10.23 0.49 1.74
C LEU A 228 9.14 -0.58 1.88
N SER A 229 7.90 -0.22 1.58
CA SER A 229 6.77 -1.16 1.48
C SER A 229 6.82 -1.82 0.11
N ILE A 230 7.05 -3.12 0.07
CA ILE A 230 7.01 -3.97 -1.12
C ILE A 230 5.75 -4.80 -1.01
N GLY A 231 4.70 -4.44 -1.73
CA GLY A 231 3.42 -5.10 -1.55
C GLY A 231 2.56 -5.05 -2.78
N ARG A 232 1.56 -5.92 -2.76
CA ARG A 232 0.46 -5.93 -3.71
C ARG A 232 -0.78 -5.62 -2.88
N PRO A 233 -1.36 -4.42 -2.99
CA PRO A 233 -2.51 -4.04 -2.17
C PRO A 233 -3.61 -5.10 -2.27
N SER A 234 -4.17 -5.50 -1.14
CA SER A 234 -5.30 -6.42 -1.13
C SER A 234 -6.54 -5.71 -1.65
N PHE A 235 -7.40 -6.41 -2.42
CA PHE A 235 -8.73 -5.86 -2.72
C PHE A 235 -9.59 -5.73 -1.47
N ALA A 236 -9.24 -6.41 -0.38
CA ALA A 236 -9.95 -6.32 0.89
C ALA A 236 -9.98 -4.92 1.51
N THR A 237 -9.07 -4.02 1.11
CA THR A 237 -9.01 -2.64 1.64
C THR A 237 -10.21 -1.78 1.27
N TYR A 238 -11.03 -2.18 0.29
CA TYR A 238 -12.15 -1.36 -0.17
C TYR A 238 -13.42 -1.72 0.59
N ALA A 239 -14.11 -0.70 1.11
CA ALA A 239 -15.49 -0.82 1.54
C ALA A 239 -16.41 -1.07 0.33
N LEU A 240 -16.13 -0.39 -0.78
CA LEU A 240 -16.76 -0.63 -2.07
C LEU A 240 -15.74 -0.45 -3.20
N PHE A 241 -15.67 -1.40 -4.10
CA PHE A 241 -14.95 -1.29 -5.38
C PHE A 241 -15.89 -1.72 -6.51
N THR A 242 -16.02 -0.90 -7.54
CA THR A 242 -16.75 -1.26 -8.77
C THR A 242 -15.89 -1.07 -10.01
N ASN A 243 -15.77 -2.08 -10.86
CA ASN A 243 -15.10 -1.87 -12.14
C ASN A 243 -16.00 -1.00 -13.05
N HIS A 244 -17.26 -1.38 -13.21
CA HIS A 244 -18.30 -0.63 -13.91
C HIS A 244 -19.32 -0.09 -12.90
N HIS A 245 -19.62 1.21 -12.95
CA HIS A 245 -20.57 1.85 -12.04
C HIS A 245 -22.03 1.75 -12.53
N PHE A 246 -22.39 0.54 -12.94
CA PHE A 246 -23.69 0.17 -13.51
C PHE A 246 -24.14 -1.17 -12.95
N GLN A 247 -25.45 -1.44 -12.97
CA GLN A 247 -25.97 -2.72 -12.49
C GLN A 247 -25.61 -3.91 -13.38
N SER A 248 -25.43 -3.65 -14.67
CA SER A 248 -25.16 -4.67 -15.67
C SER A 248 -24.64 -4.02 -16.94
N GLU A 249 -24.11 -4.84 -17.85
CA GLU A 249 -23.72 -4.40 -19.19
C GLU A 249 -24.91 -3.78 -19.96
N ALA A 250 -26.12 -4.34 -19.81
CA ALA A 250 -27.32 -3.77 -20.43
C ALA A 250 -27.64 -2.38 -19.88
N ALA A 251 -27.54 -2.18 -18.56
CA ALA A 251 -27.74 -0.87 -17.94
C ALA A 251 -26.69 0.14 -18.40
N GLU A 252 -25.44 -0.30 -18.59
CA GLU A 252 -24.36 0.52 -19.13
C GLU A 252 -24.62 0.96 -20.57
N GLN A 253 -25.05 0.04 -21.44
CA GLN A 253 -25.43 0.36 -22.81
C GLN A 253 -26.62 1.33 -22.89
N GLU A 254 -27.54 1.26 -21.92
CA GLU A 254 -28.69 2.17 -21.80
C GLU A 254 -28.36 3.48 -21.05
N GLY A 255 -27.14 3.65 -20.54
CA GLY A 255 -26.74 4.84 -19.76
C GLY A 255 -27.41 4.95 -18.39
N LYS A 256 -27.95 3.84 -17.84
CA LYS A 256 -28.64 3.79 -16.54
C LYS A 256 -27.65 3.62 -15.39
N ARG A 257 -26.96 4.71 -15.03
CA ARG A 257 -25.98 4.75 -13.94
C ARG A 257 -26.60 4.49 -12.57
N ILE A 258 -25.79 3.93 -11.67
CA ILE A 258 -26.14 3.85 -10.25
C ILE A 258 -25.92 5.20 -9.58
N ASN A 259 -26.91 5.65 -8.81
CA ASN A 259 -26.86 6.88 -8.04
C ASN A 259 -26.53 6.61 -6.56
N PHE A 260 -25.56 7.36 -6.05
CA PHE A 260 -25.35 7.49 -4.61
C PHE A 260 -26.25 8.58 -4.06
N THR A 261 -27.28 8.15 -3.34
CA THR A 261 -28.28 9.03 -2.71
C THR A 261 -27.94 9.31 -1.24
N LYS A 262 -28.75 10.12 -0.55
CA LYS A 262 -28.67 10.32 0.91
C LYS A 262 -28.69 9.06 1.78
N ARG A 263 -29.13 7.93 1.23
CA ARG A 263 -29.09 6.61 1.91
C ARG A 263 -27.73 5.93 1.80
N THR A 264 -26.77 6.55 1.10
CA THR A 264 -25.44 6.00 0.85
C THR A 264 -24.48 6.57 1.88
N ILE A 265 -24.07 5.73 2.83
CA ILE A 265 -23.09 6.09 3.86
C ILE A 265 -22.02 5.01 3.93
N PHE A 266 -20.80 5.35 3.49
CA PHE A 266 -19.64 4.45 3.53
C PHE A 266 -18.61 4.93 4.55
N SER A 267 -18.14 4.01 5.40
CA SER A 267 -17.13 4.32 6.41
C SER A 267 -15.67 4.06 6.00
N GLY A 268 -15.44 3.43 4.85
CA GLY A 268 -14.11 3.09 4.35
C GLY A 268 -13.87 3.50 2.90
N PRO A 269 -12.73 3.09 2.31
CA PRO A 269 -12.35 3.48 0.95
C PRO A 269 -13.35 2.99 -0.10
N VAL A 270 -13.74 3.90 -0.99
CA VAL A 270 -14.65 3.64 -2.11
C VAL A 270 -13.93 3.94 -3.42
N HIS A 271 -13.98 3.00 -4.36
CA HIS A 271 -13.35 3.14 -5.66
C HIS A 271 -14.28 2.73 -6.81
N THR A 272 -14.15 3.41 -7.94
CA THR A 272 -14.64 2.91 -9.22
C THR A 272 -13.65 3.13 -10.35
N ASN A 273 -13.55 2.20 -11.30
CA ASN A 273 -12.78 2.47 -12.51
C ASN A 273 -13.51 3.42 -13.48
N GLN A 274 -14.81 3.65 -13.31
CA GLN A 274 -15.61 4.59 -14.12
C GLN A 274 -15.89 5.90 -13.38
N HIS A 275 -17.07 6.49 -13.59
CA HIS A 275 -17.51 7.70 -12.92
C HIS A 275 -18.61 7.38 -11.90
N PHE A 276 -18.56 8.06 -10.76
CA PHE A 276 -19.68 8.06 -9.81
C PHE A 276 -20.80 8.98 -10.29
N LEU A 277 -22.03 8.66 -9.89
CA LEU A 277 -23.17 9.57 -9.96
C LEU A 277 -23.66 9.88 -8.53
N PHE A 278 -23.63 11.15 -8.15
CA PHE A 278 -24.12 11.61 -6.85
C PHE A 278 -25.48 12.28 -6.98
N GLU A 279 -26.39 11.93 -6.08
CA GLU A 279 -27.73 12.52 -6.00
C GLU A 279 -28.02 12.94 -4.56
N GLY A 280 -28.24 14.23 -4.37
CA GLY A 280 -28.63 14.85 -3.11
C GLY A 280 -29.95 15.58 -3.23
N ASP A 281 -30.59 15.82 -2.09
CA ASP A 281 -31.77 16.67 -2.01
C ASP A 281 -31.75 17.51 -0.72
N ALA A 282 -32.78 18.34 -0.54
CA ALA A 282 -32.96 19.12 0.70
C ALA A 282 -33.07 18.24 1.97
N GLY A 283 -33.36 16.96 1.81
CA GLY A 283 -33.48 15.98 2.88
C GLY A 283 -32.22 15.15 3.13
N GLY A 284 -31.11 15.40 2.45
CA GLY A 284 -29.81 14.78 2.75
C GLY A 284 -28.88 14.60 1.55
N GLN A 285 -27.65 14.19 1.84
CA GLN A 285 -26.57 14.01 0.87
C GLN A 285 -25.92 12.63 1.08
N PRO A 286 -25.32 12.01 0.05
CA PRO A 286 -24.47 10.84 0.26
C PRO A 286 -23.22 11.23 1.07
N ILE A 287 -22.77 10.34 1.97
CA ILE A 287 -21.68 10.61 2.92
C ILE A 287 -20.60 9.53 2.83
N PHE A 288 -19.35 9.97 2.76
CA PHE A 288 -18.18 9.09 2.69
C PHE A 288 -17.17 9.50 3.76
N TRP A 289 -16.90 8.59 4.70
CA TRP A 289 -15.89 8.80 5.75
C TRP A 289 -14.50 8.34 5.34
N GLY A 290 -14.41 7.42 4.37
CA GLY A 290 -13.14 6.96 3.80
C GLY A 290 -12.78 7.68 2.50
N GLU A 291 -11.62 7.32 1.94
CA GLU A 291 -11.13 7.85 0.66
C GLU A 291 -12.11 7.52 -0.48
N VAL A 292 -12.34 8.49 -1.37
CA VAL A 292 -13.14 8.29 -2.59
C VAL A 292 -12.24 8.45 -3.80
N THR A 293 -12.13 7.40 -4.60
CA THR A 293 -11.27 7.40 -5.79
C THR A 293 -12.01 6.94 -7.04
N SER A 294 -11.64 7.51 -8.17
CA SER A 294 -12.12 7.10 -9.49
C SER A 294 -10.96 7.08 -10.47
N ALA A 295 -10.98 6.14 -11.42
CA ALA A 295 -10.05 6.14 -12.55
C ALA A 295 -10.53 6.97 -13.75
N GLY A 296 -11.76 7.50 -13.70
CA GLY A 296 -12.29 8.38 -14.74
C GLY A 296 -12.49 7.71 -16.10
N CYS A 297 -12.56 6.37 -16.19
CA CYS A 297 -12.77 5.73 -17.49
C CYS A 297 -14.21 5.96 -17.97
N PRO A 298 -14.43 6.50 -19.18
CA PRO A 298 -15.78 6.73 -19.69
C PRO A 298 -16.59 5.43 -19.86
N ASP A 299 -17.91 5.57 -19.77
CA ASP A 299 -18.87 4.47 -19.90
C ASP A 299 -18.67 3.67 -21.19
N GLY A 300 -18.75 2.34 -21.08
CA GLY A 300 -18.55 1.42 -22.20
C GLY A 300 -17.13 1.41 -22.76
N ARG A 301 -16.15 2.08 -22.11
CA ARG A 301 -14.75 2.13 -22.58
C ARG A 301 -13.78 1.30 -21.77
N ILE A 302 -14.25 0.56 -20.77
CA ILE A 302 -13.44 -0.47 -20.12
C ILE A 302 -13.32 -1.66 -21.06
N GLY A 303 -12.10 -2.09 -21.34
CA GLY A 303 -11.82 -3.17 -22.27
C GLY A 303 -10.37 -3.61 -22.23
N THR A 304 -9.89 -4.20 -23.33
CA THR A 304 -8.48 -4.62 -23.44
C THR A 304 -7.63 -3.49 -24.03
N VAL A 305 -6.56 -3.13 -23.33
CA VAL A 305 -5.54 -2.17 -23.78
C VAL A 305 -4.20 -2.87 -23.98
N ILE A 306 -3.37 -2.36 -24.89
CA ILE A 306 -1.99 -2.81 -25.04
C ILE A 306 -1.08 -1.83 -24.34
N VAL A 307 -0.41 -2.28 -23.29
CA VAL A 307 0.63 -1.51 -22.61
C VAL A 307 1.91 -2.32 -22.60
N GLU A 308 3.00 -1.71 -23.09
CA GLU A 308 4.31 -2.37 -23.22
C GLU A 308 4.25 -3.70 -24.01
N GLY A 309 3.40 -3.75 -25.05
CA GLY A 309 3.22 -4.94 -25.88
C GLY A 309 2.40 -6.07 -25.23
N LYS A 310 1.84 -5.86 -24.04
CA LYS A 310 0.98 -6.83 -23.35
C LYS A 310 -0.47 -6.36 -23.32
N SER A 311 -1.39 -7.26 -23.65
CA SER A 311 -2.83 -7.03 -23.51
C SER A 311 -3.22 -7.14 -22.03
N ARG A 312 -3.92 -6.12 -21.51
CA ARG A 312 -4.45 -6.08 -20.14
C ARG A 312 -5.79 -5.35 -20.08
N PRO A 313 -6.65 -5.62 -19.08
CA PRO A 313 -7.83 -4.78 -18.86
C PRO A 313 -7.43 -3.34 -18.55
N GLY A 314 -8.18 -2.37 -19.06
CA GLY A 314 -7.93 -0.94 -18.88
C GLY A 314 -8.93 -0.06 -19.62
N CYS A 315 -8.71 1.25 -19.57
CA CYS A 315 -9.50 2.21 -20.33
C CYS A 315 -9.05 2.28 -21.79
N THR A 316 -9.94 1.96 -22.73
CA THR A 316 -9.66 1.95 -24.18
C THR A 316 -9.51 3.34 -24.79
N VAL A 317 -9.83 4.39 -24.02
CA VAL A 317 -9.62 5.80 -24.36
C VAL A 317 -8.85 6.50 -23.26
N ALA A 318 -8.45 7.74 -23.52
CA ALA A 318 -7.98 8.62 -22.47
C ALA A 318 -9.05 8.74 -21.37
N GLU A 319 -8.59 8.61 -20.13
CA GLU A 319 -9.40 8.81 -18.93
C GLU A 319 -9.90 10.26 -18.88
N ASP A 320 -11.11 10.45 -18.37
CA ASP A 320 -11.75 11.76 -18.21
C ASP A 320 -12.10 11.96 -16.73
N PRO A 321 -11.18 12.47 -15.89
CA PRO A 321 -11.39 12.63 -14.46
C PRO A 321 -12.61 13.51 -14.15
N GLY A 322 -13.55 13.01 -13.35
CA GLY A 322 -14.75 13.74 -12.98
C GLY A 322 -15.85 12.87 -12.36
N ALA A 323 -17.04 13.45 -12.22
CA ALA A 323 -18.22 12.75 -11.71
C ALA A 323 -19.51 13.32 -12.30
N TYR A 324 -20.57 12.52 -12.22
CA TYR A 324 -21.92 12.93 -12.58
C TYR A 324 -22.69 13.43 -11.35
N PHE A 325 -23.54 14.42 -11.58
CA PHE A 325 -24.48 14.96 -10.59
C PHE A 325 -25.89 15.02 -11.20
N ASP A 326 -26.92 14.80 -10.38
CA ASP A 326 -28.35 14.80 -10.75
C ASP A 326 -28.78 13.57 -11.59
N SER A 327 -29.84 12.87 -11.15
CA SER A 327 -30.36 11.64 -11.76
C SER A 327 -31.16 11.87 -13.05
N SER A 328 -31.64 13.09 -13.30
CA SER A 328 -32.57 13.39 -14.40
C SER A 328 -31.90 13.69 -15.75
N ALA A 329 -30.59 13.97 -15.74
CA ALA A 329 -29.78 14.12 -16.95
C ALA A 329 -28.28 13.80 -16.78
N GLY A 330 -27.80 13.47 -15.57
CA GLY A 330 -26.40 13.20 -15.29
C GLY A 330 -25.48 14.28 -15.85
N THR A 331 -25.41 15.45 -15.21
CA THR A 331 -24.44 16.46 -15.62
C THR A 331 -23.05 15.97 -15.24
N PHE A 332 -22.26 15.60 -16.23
CA PHE A 332 -20.84 15.32 -16.02
C PHE A 332 -20.11 16.63 -15.72
N VAL A 333 -19.33 16.62 -14.63
CA VAL A 333 -18.45 17.74 -14.26
C VAL A 333 -17.04 17.20 -14.16
N ARG A 334 -16.13 17.75 -14.96
CA ARG A 334 -14.71 17.39 -14.94
C ARG A 334 -14.10 17.80 -13.59
N ASP A 335 -13.09 17.08 -13.14
CA ASP A 335 -12.28 17.40 -11.95
C ASP A 335 -11.93 18.90 -11.88
N GLU A 336 -11.38 19.44 -12.96
CA GLU A 336 -10.96 20.85 -13.04
C GLU A 336 -12.09 21.87 -12.99
N GLU A 337 -13.33 21.44 -13.26
CA GLU A 337 -14.56 22.27 -13.26
C GLU A 337 -15.34 22.16 -11.94
N MET A 338 -14.92 21.30 -11.02
CA MET A 338 -15.62 21.08 -9.75
C MET A 338 -15.51 22.30 -8.82
N THR A 339 -16.66 22.91 -8.52
CA THR A 339 -16.76 24.04 -7.59
C THR A 339 -17.49 23.65 -6.30
N PRO A 340 -17.17 24.27 -5.14
CA PRO A 340 -16.03 25.15 -4.88
C PRO A 340 -14.66 24.45 -4.95
N SER A 341 -14.61 23.12 -4.88
CA SER A 341 -13.38 22.34 -5.09
C SER A 341 -13.67 20.90 -5.45
N ARG A 342 -12.68 20.20 -6.02
CA ARG A 342 -12.75 18.75 -6.29
C ARG A 342 -13.02 17.85 -5.07
N ALA A 343 -12.72 18.32 -3.86
CA ALA A 343 -12.94 17.58 -2.61
C ALA A 343 -14.27 17.93 -1.92
N ALA A 344 -15.01 18.91 -2.47
CA ALA A 344 -16.32 19.29 -1.99
C ALA A 344 -17.13 19.87 -3.17
N PRO A 345 -17.40 19.07 -4.22
CA PRO A 345 -18.13 19.55 -5.38
C PRO A 345 -19.60 19.81 -5.04
N ALA A 346 -20.17 20.83 -5.67
CA ALA A 346 -21.57 21.20 -5.56
C ALA A 346 -22.14 21.46 -6.95
N SER A 347 -23.26 20.80 -7.27
CA SER A 347 -24.01 21.00 -8.52
C SER A 347 -25.50 21.00 -8.22
N GLY A 348 -26.12 22.19 -8.23
CA GLY A 348 -27.48 22.39 -7.75
C GLY A 348 -27.62 22.03 -6.27
N ASP A 349 -28.57 21.14 -5.97
CA ASP A 349 -28.81 20.59 -4.63
C ASP A 349 -27.88 19.41 -4.29
N ASN A 350 -27.10 18.91 -5.26
CA ASN A 350 -26.18 17.78 -5.07
C ASN A 350 -24.87 18.27 -4.46
N ARG A 351 -24.57 17.81 -3.25
CA ARG A 351 -23.42 18.20 -2.43
C ARG A 351 -22.92 16.97 -1.63
N PRO A 352 -22.31 15.98 -2.29
CA PRO A 352 -21.76 14.81 -1.58
C PRO A 352 -20.79 15.25 -0.49
N VAL A 353 -20.84 14.58 0.66
CA VAL A 353 -19.98 14.88 1.81
C VAL A 353 -18.80 13.91 1.82
N PHE A 354 -17.60 14.45 1.61
CA PHE A 354 -16.35 13.71 1.69
C PHE A 354 -15.59 14.14 2.95
N ASN A 355 -15.47 13.24 3.94
CA ASN A 355 -14.74 13.49 5.18
C ASN A 355 -13.27 13.01 5.12
N SER A 356 -12.81 12.58 3.94
CA SER A 356 -11.44 12.12 3.67
C SER A 356 -10.99 12.56 2.27
N THR A 357 -9.87 12.03 1.80
CA THR A 357 -9.26 12.35 0.51
C THR A 357 -10.12 11.92 -0.68
N VAL A 358 -10.09 12.73 -1.73
CA VAL A 358 -10.78 12.45 -3.00
C VAL A 358 -9.79 12.55 -4.16
N GLN A 359 -9.80 11.57 -5.06
CA GLN A 359 -8.96 11.52 -6.27
C GLN A 359 -9.78 11.04 -7.47
N TRP A 360 -9.91 11.88 -8.50
CA TRP A 360 -10.71 11.58 -9.70
C TRP A 360 -9.88 11.02 -10.86
N ASP A 361 -8.56 11.04 -10.72
CA ASP A 361 -7.54 10.69 -11.69
C ASP A 361 -6.67 9.52 -11.20
N ARG A 362 -7.25 8.61 -10.43
CA ARG A 362 -6.53 7.44 -9.90
C ARG A 362 -6.20 6.46 -11.04
N ASP A 363 -5.08 5.75 -10.96
CA ASP A 363 -4.78 4.70 -11.94
C ASP A 363 -5.91 3.65 -12.00
N PHE A 364 -6.25 3.21 -13.22
CA PHE A 364 -7.16 2.08 -13.44
C PHE A 364 -6.66 0.81 -12.71
N ILE A 365 -7.55 0.19 -11.92
CA ILE A 365 -7.24 -0.99 -11.11
C ILE A 365 -7.90 -2.22 -11.75
N PRO A 366 -7.17 -3.08 -12.49
CA PRO A 366 -7.77 -4.25 -13.12
C PRO A 366 -8.15 -5.31 -12.09
N LEU A 367 -9.38 -5.83 -12.18
CA LEU A 367 -9.81 -6.99 -11.41
C LEU A 367 -9.02 -8.25 -11.82
N PRO A 368 -8.82 -9.21 -10.91
CA PRO A 368 -8.29 -10.54 -11.23
C PRO A 368 -9.24 -11.27 -12.19
N VAL A 369 -8.69 -12.09 -13.08
CA VAL A 369 -9.48 -12.78 -14.13
C VAL A 369 -9.66 -14.29 -13.87
N ASN A 370 -9.07 -14.83 -12.80
CA ASN A 370 -9.12 -16.24 -12.44
C ASN A 370 -8.83 -16.44 -10.94
N SER A 371 -9.03 -17.68 -10.47
CA SER A 371 -8.77 -18.11 -9.09
C SER A 371 -7.48 -18.94 -8.93
N ASN A 372 -6.47 -18.74 -9.79
CA ASN A 372 -5.26 -19.58 -9.80
C ASN A 372 -4.49 -19.52 -8.48
N ASP A 373 -4.39 -18.33 -7.87
CA ASP A 373 -3.69 -18.14 -6.59
C ASP A 373 -4.42 -18.88 -5.46
N GLN A 374 -5.76 -18.84 -5.45
CA GLN A 374 -6.57 -19.55 -4.47
C GLN A 374 -6.50 -21.06 -4.68
N ASN A 375 -6.50 -21.53 -5.93
CA ASN A 375 -6.31 -22.94 -6.29
C ASN A 375 -4.93 -23.44 -5.82
N ALA A 376 -3.86 -22.68 -6.04
CA ALA A 376 -2.51 -23.03 -5.61
C ALA A 376 -2.39 -23.08 -4.08
N ALA A 377 -2.96 -22.08 -3.39
CA ALA A 377 -2.98 -22.05 -1.93
C ALA A 377 -3.79 -23.22 -1.34
N ALA A 378 -4.94 -23.54 -1.94
CA ALA A 378 -5.79 -24.66 -1.53
C ALA A 378 -5.07 -26.01 -1.67
N ARG A 379 -4.32 -26.23 -2.76
CA ARG A 379 -3.53 -27.46 -2.95
C ARG A 379 -2.36 -27.59 -1.97
N THR A 380 -1.74 -26.47 -1.60
CA THR A 380 -0.55 -26.47 -0.73
C THR A 380 -0.91 -26.72 0.73
N GLY A 381 -2.00 -26.11 1.22
CA GLY A 381 -2.36 -26.18 2.63
C GLY A 381 -3.83 -25.99 2.95
N GLY A 382 -4.70 -25.86 1.94
CA GLY A 382 -6.13 -25.61 2.10
C GLY A 382 -7.00 -26.78 1.65
N LEU A 383 -8.20 -26.48 1.18
CA LEU A 383 -9.17 -27.45 0.67
C LEU A 383 -9.43 -27.15 -0.81
N TYR A 384 -8.91 -28.00 -1.70
CA TYR A 384 -9.15 -27.92 -3.13
C TYR A 384 -10.30 -28.87 -3.51
N LEU A 385 -11.37 -28.32 -4.07
CA LEU A 385 -12.57 -29.02 -4.53
C LEU A 385 -12.72 -28.78 -6.03
N SER A 386 -13.14 -29.80 -6.78
CA SER A 386 -13.32 -29.71 -8.24
C SER A 386 -14.78 -29.88 -8.60
N GLY A 387 -15.32 -29.01 -9.45
CA GLY A 387 -16.74 -29.00 -9.83
C GLY A 387 -17.65 -28.43 -8.74
N ASP A 388 -18.97 -28.55 -8.93
CA ASP A 388 -19.94 -27.90 -8.06
C ASP A 388 -19.97 -28.47 -6.64
N VAL A 389 -20.14 -27.58 -5.67
CA VAL A 389 -20.36 -27.92 -4.25
C VAL A 389 -21.82 -27.63 -3.92
N THR A 390 -22.55 -28.66 -3.53
CA THR A 390 -23.99 -28.56 -3.22
C THR A 390 -24.20 -27.80 -1.92
N ARG A 391 -23.36 -28.03 -0.92
CA ARG A 391 -23.42 -27.34 0.37
C ARG A 391 -22.02 -27.13 0.92
N LEU A 392 -21.75 -25.93 1.44
CA LEU A 392 -20.54 -25.61 2.20
C LEU A 392 -20.94 -24.86 3.47
N GLN A 393 -20.65 -25.44 4.63
CA GLN A 393 -20.99 -24.88 5.93
C GLN A 393 -19.73 -24.50 6.68
N LEU A 394 -19.70 -23.27 7.18
CA LEU A 394 -18.65 -22.74 8.05
C LEU A 394 -19.28 -22.38 9.39
N PHE A 395 -18.82 -23.01 10.47
CA PHE A 395 -19.33 -22.69 11.80
C PHE A 395 -18.29 -22.88 12.88
N ARG A 396 -18.38 -22.04 13.89
CA ARG A 396 -17.65 -22.22 15.13
C ARG A 396 -18.28 -23.39 15.90
N ASP A 397 -17.45 -24.14 16.62
CA ASP A 397 -17.88 -25.18 17.57
C ASP A 397 -17.02 -25.12 18.84
N VAL A 398 -17.49 -25.67 19.95
CA VAL A 398 -16.72 -25.81 21.19
C VAL A 398 -16.70 -27.27 21.60
N ILE A 399 -15.54 -27.91 21.45
CA ILE A 399 -15.37 -29.35 21.68
C ILE A 399 -14.38 -29.54 22.81
N ALA A 400 -14.83 -30.20 23.88
CA ALA A 400 -14.05 -30.41 25.10
C ALA A 400 -13.46 -29.10 25.68
N GLY A 401 -14.24 -28.01 25.62
CA GLY A 401 -13.84 -26.68 26.13
C GLY A 401 -12.87 -25.90 25.24
N SER A 402 -12.47 -26.44 24.09
CA SER A 402 -11.64 -25.73 23.11
C SER A 402 -12.49 -25.26 21.94
N GLU A 403 -12.32 -24.00 21.54
CA GLU A 403 -12.92 -23.45 20.33
C GLU A 403 -12.33 -24.15 19.09
N ARG A 404 -13.20 -24.48 18.14
CA ARG A 404 -12.86 -25.11 16.86
C ARG A 404 -13.56 -24.36 15.73
N GLN A 405 -12.89 -24.24 14.60
CA GLN A 405 -13.55 -23.92 13.34
C GLN A 405 -13.95 -25.24 12.67
N ARG A 406 -15.22 -25.36 12.28
CA ARG A 406 -15.74 -26.49 11.51
C ARG A 406 -15.99 -26.09 10.06
N ILE A 407 -15.72 -27.04 9.18
CA ILE A 407 -15.96 -26.95 7.74
C ILE A 407 -16.69 -28.23 7.35
N SER A 408 -17.88 -28.12 6.77
CA SER A 408 -18.64 -29.25 6.26
C SER A 408 -18.99 -29.00 4.81
N TYR A 409 -18.73 -29.94 3.91
CA TYR A 409 -19.09 -29.78 2.50
C TYR A 409 -19.72 -31.04 1.92
N GLU A 410 -20.64 -30.85 0.98
CA GLU A 410 -21.34 -31.90 0.26
C GLU A 410 -21.08 -31.75 -1.24
N GLN A 411 -20.50 -32.79 -1.85
CA GLN A 411 -20.22 -32.84 -3.28
C GLN A 411 -20.47 -34.26 -3.81
N GLY A 412 -21.20 -34.38 -4.92
CA GLY A 412 -21.53 -35.68 -5.51
C GLY A 412 -22.30 -36.61 -4.56
N GLY A 413 -23.09 -36.05 -3.62
CA GLY A 413 -23.80 -36.79 -2.57
C GLY A 413 -22.93 -37.29 -1.42
N VAL A 414 -21.64 -36.90 -1.38
CA VAL A 414 -20.72 -37.26 -0.30
C VAL A 414 -20.56 -36.09 0.65
N LEU A 415 -20.89 -36.30 1.92
CA LEU A 415 -20.67 -35.34 3.01
C LEU A 415 -19.28 -35.56 3.63
N VAL A 416 -18.48 -34.50 3.70
CA VAL A 416 -17.19 -34.47 4.40
C VAL A 416 -17.24 -33.42 5.49
N GLN A 417 -16.77 -33.78 6.69
CA GLN A 417 -16.74 -32.89 7.85
C GLN A 417 -15.32 -32.79 8.40
N LEU A 418 -14.86 -31.56 8.55
CA LEU A 418 -13.53 -31.20 9.01
C LEU A 418 -13.62 -30.24 10.20
N GLN A 419 -12.57 -30.22 11.01
CA GLN A 419 -12.38 -29.19 12.03
C GLN A 419 -10.91 -28.90 12.29
N TYR A 420 -10.61 -27.71 12.80
CA TYR A 420 -9.28 -27.34 13.29
C TYR A 420 -9.37 -26.38 14.48
N GLY A 421 -8.31 -26.33 15.30
CA GLY A 421 -8.18 -25.36 16.40
C GLY A 421 -7.22 -24.23 16.05
N GLU A 422 -6.86 -23.42 17.05
CA GLU A 422 -5.90 -22.32 16.89
C GLU A 422 -4.52 -22.80 16.41
N ASP A 423 -4.15 -24.04 16.71
CA ASP A 423 -2.93 -24.70 16.22
C ASP A 423 -2.96 -25.03 14.71
N GLY A 424 -4.10 -24.81 14.05
CA GLY A 424 -4.32 -25.08 12.64
C GLY A 424 -4.39 -26.57 12.29
N ARG A 425 -4.28 -27.49 13.26
CA ARG A 425 -4.22 -28.94 13.01
C ARG A 425 -5.59 -29.47 12.58
N LEU A 426 -5.62 -30.14 11.44
CA LEU A 426 -6.85 -30.58 10.80
C LEU A 426 -7.29 -31.97 11.30
N PHE A 427 -8.58 -32.12 11.55
CA PHE A 427 -9.23 -33.38 11.88
C PHE A 427 -10.36 -33.66 10.89
N LEU A 428 -10.57 -34.94 10.59
CA LEU A 428 -11.61 -35.46 9.72
C LEU A 428 -12.60 -36.28 10.55
N TRP A 429 -13.89 -36.12 10.32
CA TRP A 429 -14.91 -36.97 10.93
C TRP A 429 -15.01 -38.30 10.18
N GLN A 430 -14.75 -39.40 10.88
CA GLN A 430 -14.86 -40.75 10.31
C GLN A 430 -15.34 -41.74 11.38
N GLY A 431 -16.35 -42.54 11.05
CA GLY A 431 -16.81 -43.63 11.92
C GLY A 431 -17.31 -43.20 13.30
N GLY A 432 -17.84 -41.97 13.44
CA GLY A 432 -18.32 -41.44 14.71
C GLY A 432 -17.24 -40.79 15.60
N ALA A 433 -16.03 -40.61 15.09
CA ALA A 433 -14.93 -39.99 15.82
C ALA A 433 -14.16 -38.99 14.94
N TRP A 434 -13.53 -38.01 15.59
CA TRP A 434 -12.56 -37.12 14.96
C TRP A 434 -11.20 -37.78 14.92
N VAL A 435 -10.68 -38.01 13.70
CA VAL A 435 -9.34 -38.58 13.47
C VAL A 435 -8.43 -37.54 12.84
N SER A 436 -7.12 -37.68 13.03
CA SER A 436 -6.14 -36.80 12.38
C SER A 436 -6.27 -36.86 10.87
N ALA A 437 -6.31 -35.68 10.24
CA ALA A 437 -6.36 -35.55 8.80
C ALA A 437 -4.96 -35.32 8.23
N GLY A 438 -4.66 -35.95 7.09
CA GLY A 438 -3.48 -35.70 6.27
C GLY A 438 -3.88 -35.47 4.82
N ARG A 439 -2.87 -35.44 3.94
CA ARG A 439 -3.05 -35.34 2.49
C ARG A 439 -2.51 -36.59 1.80
N ASP A 440 -3.25 -37.10 0.83
CA ASP A 440 -2.73 -38.12 -0.08
C ASP A 440 -1.84 -37.50 -1.18
N ALA A 441 -1.35 -38.34 -2.10
CA ALA A 441 -0.48 -37.91 -3.19
C ALA A 441 -1.15 -36.89 -4.15
N ASP A 442 -2.49 -36.89 -4.20
CA ASP A 442 -3.30 -35.97 -5.01
C ASP A 442 -3.68 -34.69 -4.23
N GLY A 443 -3.26 -34.58 -2.96
CA GLY A 443 -3.52 -33.45 -2.08
C GLY A 443 -4.90 -33.47 -1.42
N LYS A 444 -5.67 -34.55 -1.59
CA LYS A 444 -7.01 -34.71 -1.01
C LYS A 444 -6.90 -35.03 0.48
N ILE A 445 -7.85 -34.51 1.25
CA ILE A 445 -7.92 -34.75 2.69
C ILE A 445 -8.38 -36.18 2.97
N VAL A 446 -7.54 -36.92 3.70
CA VAL A 446 -7.78 -38.31 4.11
C VAL A 446 -7.41 -38.50 5.58
N ALA A 447 -7.92 -39.55 6.23
CA ALA A 447 -7.46 -39.93 7.56
C ALA A 447 -5.98 -40.38 7.49
N SER A 448 -5.14 -39.87 8.39
CA SER A 448 -3.70 -40.12 8.37
C SER A 448 -3.08 -40.08 9.76
N GLY A 449 -2.04 -40.88 9.98
CA GLY A 449 -1.19 -40.80 11.17
C GLY A 449 -0.29 -39.56 11.19
N THR A 450 -0.03 -38.94 10.04
CA THR A 450 0.74 -37.69 9.92
C THR A 450 -0.22 -36.53 9.68
N GLN A 451 -0.45 -35.74 10.73
CA GLN A 451 -1.44 -34.67 10.72
C GLN A 451 -0.95 -33.44 9.93
N THR A 452 -1.81 -32.91 9.06
CA THR A 452 -1.57 -31.64 8.34
C THR A 452 -2.20 -30.46 9.07
N THR A 453 -1.76 -29.25 8.72
CA THR A 453 -2.44 -28.00 9.06
C THR A 453 -3.33 -27.51 7.92
N PHE A 454 -4.28 -26.64 8.27
CA PHE A 454 -5.14 -25.91 7.33
C PHE A 454 -4.71 -24.44 7.24
N ASN A 455 -4.55 -23.93 6.03
CA ASN A 455 -4.06 -22.57 5.77
C ASN A 455 -5.18 -21.51 5.63
N GLY A 456 -6.44 -21.89 5.84
CA GLY A 456 -7.58 -20.99 5.73
C GLY A 456 -8.23 -20.91 4.35
N VAL A 457 -7.69 -21.57 3.32
CA VAL A 457 -8.21 -21.43 1.94
C VAL A 457 -9.06 -22.62 1.53
N ILE A 458 -10.27 -22.35 1.04
CA ILE A 458 -11.17 -23.30 0.39
C ILE A 458 -11.34 -22.82 -1.05
N SER A 459 -11.00 -23.64 -2.04
CA SER A 459 -11.12 -23.29 -3.46
C SER A 459 -11.94 -24.33 -4.21
N VAL A 460 -12.97 -23.88 -4.92
CA VAL A 460 -13.85 -24.67 -5.77
C VAL A 460 -13.54 -24.35 -7.23
N ASP A 461 -12.82 -25.24 -7.89
CA ASP A 461 -12.32 -25.05 -9.24
C ASP A 461 -13.27 -25.63 -10.27
N GLY A 462 -13.59 -24.85 -11.31
CA GLY A 462 -14.48 -25.26 -12.39
C GLY A 462 -15.95 -25.46 -11.99
N GLY A 463 -16.37 -24.97 -10.82
CA GLY A 463 -17.75 -25.05 -10.33
C GLY A 463 -18.13 -23.91 -9.38
N GLY A 464 -19.39 -23.89 -8.96
CA GLY A 464 -19.96 -22.95 -7.99
C GLY A 464 -20.29 -23.58 -6.64
N ILE A 465 -20.78 -22.76 -5.72
CA ILE A 465 -21.26 -23.18 -4.39
C ILE A 465 -22.75 -22.84 -4.29
N GLN A 466 -23.59 -23.86 -4.16
CA GLN A 466 -25.05 -23.68 -4.19
C GLN A 466 -25.66 -23.25 -2.86
N ASP A 467 -25.01 -23.55 -1.74
CA ASP A 467 -25.48 -23.31 -0.37
C ASP A 467 -24.29 -23.05 0.56
N LEU A 468 -23.77 -21.81 0.56
CA LEU A 468 -22.77 -21.33 1.52
C LEU A 468 -23.50 -20.78 2.76
N ASN A 469 -23.40 -21.48 3.88
CA ASN A 469 -24.09 -21.12 5.12
C ASN A 469 -23.24 -21.26 6.39
N GLY A 470 -23.74 -20.67 7.47
CA GLY A 470 -23.16 -20.63 8.81
C GLY A 470 -23.34 -21.90 9.63
N GLY A 471 -23.70 -23.04 9.03
CA GLY A 471 -23.89 -24.31 9.73
C GLY A 471 -25.15 -24.37 10.61
N PRO A 472 -25.28 -25.43 11.43
CA PRO A 472 -26.38 -25.53 12.39
C PRO A 472 -26.23 -24.46 13.49
N ASN A 473 -27.08 -23.43 13.44
CA ASN A 473 -27.17 -22.33 14.41
C ASN A 473 -27.79 -22.76 15.76
N VAL A 474 -27.39 -23.90 16.31
CA VAL A 474 -27.87 -24.33 17.63
C VAL A 474 -27.11 -23.57 18.73
N ALA A 475 -27.79 -23.31 19.86
CA ALA A 475 -27.26 -22.55 20.99
C ALA A 475 -25.93 -23.14 21.53
N GLN A 476 -24.82 -22.59 21.05
CA GLN A 476 -23.47 -22.86 21.55
C GLN A 476 -23.00 -21.68 22.41
N ALA A 477 -22.10 -21.92 23.37
CA ALA A 477 -21.59 -20.86 24.25
C ALA A 477 -20.72 -19.85 23.46
N GLY A 478 -21.23 -18.65 23.16
CA GLY A 478 -20.63 -17.62 22.29
C GLY A 478 -21.74 -16.79 21.62
N PRO A 479 -21.45 -15.87 20.67
CA PRO A 479 -22.50 -15.28 19.85
C PRO A 479 -23.26 -16.36 19.09
N GLU A 480 -24.58 -16.38 19.21
CA GLU A 480 -25.43 -17.35 18.55
C GLU A 480 -25.26 -17.25 17.02
N GLY A 481 -24.98 -18.40 16.37
CA GLY A 481 -24.81 -18.48 14.92
C GLY A 481 -23.46 -17.97 14.38
N ALA A 482 -22.40 -17.95 15.20
CA ALA A 482 -21.05 -17.60 14.74
C ALA A 482 -20.51 -18.58 13.69
N SER A 483 -20.22 -18.08 12.49
CA SER A 483 -19.71 -18.86 11.36
C SER A 483 -18.19 -19.02 11.37
N ILE A 484 -17.49 -18.01 11.89
CA ILE A 484 -16.02 -17.95 11.94
C ILE A 484 -15.53 -17.83 13.37
N ALA A 485 -14.76 -18.82 13.84
CA ALA A 485 -14.12 -18.87 15.16
C ALA A 485 -13.15 -17.71 15.39
N SER A 486 -12.97 -17.27 16.64
CA SER A 486 -12.24 -16.04 16.98
C SER A 486 -10.80 -15.96 16.43
N PHE A 487 -10.14 -17.11 16.27
CA PHE A 487 -8.77 -17.23 15.76
C PHE A 487 -8.68 -17.42 14.24
N ALA A 488 -9.79 -17.67 13.54
CA ALA A 488 -9.81 -18.23 12.20
C ALA A 488 -9.85 -17.16 11.10
N GLY A 489 -8.87 -17.20 10.20
CA GLY A 489 -8.98 -16.57 8.88
C GLY A 489 -9.42 -17.59 7.84
N VAL A 490 -10.47 -17.29 7.08
CA VAL A 490 -10.99 -18.19 6.03
C VAL A 490 -11.20 -17.43 4.72
N THR A 491 -10.83 -18.02 3.59
CA THR A 491 -11.22 -17.57 2.25
C THR A 491 -11.92 -18.71 1.53
N VAL A 492 -13.14 -18.46 1.08
CA VAL A 492 -13.91 -19.34 0.20
C VAL A 492 -13.86 -18.76 -1.20
N ALA A 493 -13.23 -19.48 -2.11
CA ALA A 493 -13.10 -19.10 -3.51
C ALA A 493 -13.83 -20.11 -4.41
N ALA A 494 -14.48 -19.63 -5.45
CA ALA A 494 -15.08 -20.47 -6.49
C ALA A 494 -14.83 -19.90 -7.88
N THR A 495 -14.77 -20.77 -8.89
CA THR A 495 -14.80 -20.32 -10.29
C THR A 495 -16.18 -19.75 -10.62
N GLY A 496 -17.24 -20.49 -10.30
CA GLY A 496 -18.63 -20.12 -10.56
C GLY A 496 -19.28 -19.30 -9.45
N THR A 497 -20.61 -19.18 -9.52
CA THR A 497 -21.42 -18.42 -8.56
C THR A 497 -21.34 -19.01 -7.16
N VAL A 498 -21.29 -18.14 -6.14
CA VAL A 498 -21.40 -18.50 -4.72
C VAL A 498 -22.72 -17.98 -4.18
N ASN A 499 -23.61 -18.89 -3.80
CA ASN A 499 -24.90 -18.57 -3.19
C ASN A 499 -24.76 -18.56 -1.66
N VAL A 500 -24.90 -17.38 -1.05
CA VAL A 500 -24.94 -17.22 0.40
C VAL A 500 -26.38 -17.38 0.88
N THR A 501 -26.61 -18.33 1.77
CA THR A 501 -27.94 -18.83 2.14
C THR A 501 -28.23 -18.72 3.64
N SER A 502 -27.37 -18.05 4.41
CA SER A 502 -27.63 -17.65 5.79
C SER A 502 -26.82 -16.41 6.17
N SER A 503 -27.07 -15.88 7.37
CA SER A 503 -26.10 -14.98 8.02
C SER A 503 -24.73 -15.68 8.16
N LEU A 504 -23.65 -14.91 8.06
CA LEU A 504 -22.27 -15.37 8.17
C LEU A 504 -21.55 -14.49 9.19
N LYS A 505 -21.48 -14.93 10.45
CA LYS A 505 -21.06 -14.06 11.57
C LYS A 505 -19.66 -14.37 12.05
N TYR A 506 -18.95 -13.33 12.46
CA TYR A 506 -17.73 -13.45 13.25
C TYR A 506 -18.05 -13.76 14.71
N THR A 507 -17.22 -14.58 15.35
CA THR A 507 -17.28 -14.78 16.80
C THR A 507 -16.86 -13.52 17.56
N ASP A 508 -15.87 -12.79 17.05
CA ASP A 508 -15.32 -11.60 17.67
C ASP A 508 -15.27 -10.46 16.63
N PRO A 509 -16.39 -9.74 16.39
CA PRO A 509 -16.44 -8.72 15.35
C PRO A 509 -15.57 -7.50 15.70
N PRO A 510 -14.87 -6.90 14.71
CA PRO A 510 -14.02 -5.73 14.96
C PRO A 510 -14.81 -4.43 15.19
N CYS A 511 -16.03 -4.39 14.66
CA CYS A 511 -16.90 -3.22 14.65
C CYS A 511 -18.31 -3.59 15.13
N ALA A 512 -19.05 -2.58 15.61
CA ALA A 512 -20.43 -2.71 16.01
C ALA A 512 -21.26 -1.48 15.60
N GLY A 513 -22.57 -1.69 15.44
CA GLY A 513 -23.52 -0.63 15.09
C GLY A 513 -23.61 -0.36 13.59
N GLN A 514 -23.95 0.87 13.24
CA GLN A 514 -24.23 1.30 11.86
C GLN A 514 -23.52 2.62 11.58
N ASN A 515 -23.28 2.91 10.30
CA ASN A 515 -22.85 4.26 9.91
C ASN A 515 -24.04 5.22 10.01
N THR A 516 -23.77 6.44 10.47
CA THR A 516 -24.75 7.52 10.57
C THR A 516 -24.23 8.76 9.85
N GLU A 517 -25.10 9.75 9.66
CA GLU A 517 -24.69 11.04 9.11
C GLU A 517 -23.70 11.77 10.02
N ALA A 518 -23.78 11.54 11.34
CA ALA A 518 -22.95 12.22 12.33
C ALA A 518 -21.61 11.51 12.61
N ALA A 519 -21.56 10.18 12.42
CA ALA A 519 -20.36 9.38 12.70
C ALA A 519 -20.39 8.03 11.97
N PRO A 520 -19.21 7.48 11.61
CA PRO A 520 -19.10 6.09 11.15
C PRO A 520 -19.36 5.11 12.32
N ALA A 521 -19.60 3.84 11.99
CA ALA A 521 -19.74 2.78 12.99
C ALA A 521 -18.48 2.67 13.89
N ARG A 522 -18.68 2.23 15.13
CA ARG A 522 -17.62 2.17 16.15
C ARG A 522 -16.82 0.88 15.99
N CYS A 523 -15.52 0.99 15.77
CA CYS A 523 -14.58 -0.12 15.62
C CYS A 523 -13.50 -0.07 16.71
N GLU A 524 -13.72 -0.78 17.81
CA GLU A 524 -12.77 -0.77 18.95
C GLU A 524 -12.00 -2.07 19.10
N ASN A 525 -12.49 -3.16 18.51
CA ASN A 525 -11.88 -4.47 18.64
C ASN A 525 -10.96 -4.78 17.45
N LEU A 526 -10.00 -3.88 17.22
CA LEU A 526 -9.07 -4.01 16.09
C LEU A 526 -8.06 -5.16 16.25
N GLY A 527 -7.96 -5.73 17.45
CA GLY A 527 -7.14 -6.91 17.75
C GLY A 527 -7.79 -8.25 17.37
N ALA A 528 -9.07 -8.26 16.98
CA ALA A 528 -9.78 -9.46 16.55
C ALA A 528 -9.04 -10.16 15.40
N ARG A 529 -9.05 -11.50 15.39
CA ARG A 529 -8.35 -12.32 14.39
C ARG A 529 -9.26 -13.08 13.42
N ASN A 530 -10.57 -13.08 13.66
CA ASN A 530 -11.48 -13.69 12.68
C ASN A 530 -11.63 -12.80 11.45
N ILE A 531 -11.59 -13.41 10.28
CA ILE A 531 -11.87 -12.74 9.01
C ILE A 531 -12.33 -13.75 7.96
N LEU A 532 -13.33 -13.36 7.15
CA LEU A 532 -13.87 -14.16 6.06
C LEU A 532 -13.71 -13.40 4.74
N GLY A 533 -13.17 -14.09 3.74
CA GLY A 533 -13.21 -13.69 2.34
C GLY A 533 -14.12 -14.62 1.55
N VAL A 534 -14.99 -14.06 0.71
CA VAL A 534 -15.73 -14.83 -0.31
C VAL A 534 -15.34 -14.30 -1.68
N TYR A 535 -14.92 -15.18 -2.57
CA TYR A 535 -14.42 -14.83 -3.88
C TYR A 535 -15.07 -15.68 -4.99
N SER A 536 -15.68 -15.02 -5.97
CA SER A 536 -16.10 -15.65 -7.24
C SER A 536 -15.30 -15.06 -8.39
N SER A 537 -14.57 -15.91 -9.13
CA SER A 537 -13.69 -15.42 -10.19
C SER A 537 -14.40 -15.16 -11.52
N ALA A 538 -15.43 -15.94 -11.85
CA ALA A 538 -16.20 -15.80 -13.09
C ALA A 538 -17.73 -15.68 -12.88
N GLY A 539 -18.24 -15.96 -11.67
CA GLY A 539 -19.66 -15.86 -11.34
C GLY A 539 -20.00 -14.65 -10.46
N ASN A 540 -21.22 -14.70 -9.92
CA ASN A 540 -21.71 -13.74 -8.93
C ASN A 540 -21.48 -14.25 -7.50
N ILE A 541 -21.64 -13.36 -6.53
CA ILE A 541 -21.95 -13.74 -5.16
C ILE A 541 -23.40 -13.36 -4.93
N ASP A 542 -24.28 -14.37 -4.88
CA ASP A 542 -25.72 -14.18 -4.74
C ASP A 542 -26.11 -14.33 -3.28
N LEU A 543 -26.62 -13.27 -2.66
CA LEU A 543 -27.33 -13.33 -1.40
C LEU A 543 -28.75 -13.84 -1.67
N ILE A 544 -29.05 -15.07 -1.22
CA ILE A 544 -30.30 -15.74 -1.53
C ILE A 544 -31.42 -15.22 -0.63
N SER A 545 -32.31 -14.41 -1.20
CA SER A 545 -33.50 -13.91 -0.51
C SER A 545 -34.59 -14.99 -0.38
N PRO A 546 -35.49 -14.89 0.62
CA PRO A 546 -36.69 -15.72 0.67
C PRO A 546 -37.50 -15.69 -0.64
N GLU A 547 -37.61 -14.52 -1.27
CA GLU A 547 -38.41 -14.30 -2.48
C GLU A 547 -37.86 -15.06 -3.69
N SER A 548 -36.53 -15.26 -3.76
CA SER A 548 -35.88 -15.96 -4.88
C SER A 548 -36.32 -17.42 -5.07
N CYS A 549 -36.98 -18.01 -4.06
CA CYS A 549 -37.42 -19.39 -4.07
C CYS A 549 -38.75 -19.62 -3.33
N GLY A 550 -39.55 -18.56 -3.16
CA GLY A 550 -40.84 -18.61 -2.45
C GLY A 550 -40.71 -19.11 -1.00
N GLY A 551 -39.59 -18.84 -0.34
CA GLY A 551 -39.30 -19.19 1.06
C GLY A 551 -38.99 -20.66 1.32
N SER A 552 -39.01 -21.51 0.30
CA SER A 552 -38.87 -22.97 0.45
C SER A 552 -37.43 -23.49 0.45
N CYS A 553 -36.46 -22.63 0.09
CA CYS A 553 -35.04 -22.97 0.03
C CYS A 553 -34.25 -22.34 1.19
N PRO A 554 -33.02 -22.83 1.47
CA PRO A 554 -32.08 -22.11 2.32
C PRO A 554 -31.88 -20.67 1.83
N ASN A 555 -32.08 -19.71 2.73
CA ASN A 555 -32.06 -18.29 2.41
C ASN A 555 -31.62 -17.47 3.62
N ILE A 556 -31.18 -16.24 3.37
CA ILE A 556 -30.58 -15.37 4.39
C ILE A 556 -31.60 -14.78 5.38
N GLY A 557 -32.91 -14.96 5.16
CA GLY A 557 -33.96 -14.43 6.05
C GLY A 557 -34.09 -12.90 6.02
N ALA A 558 -34.78 -12.34 7.02
CA ALA A 558 -34.86 -10.89 7.22
C ALA A 558 -33.65 -10.38 8.01
N ASP A 559 -33.23 -9.15 7.73
CA ASP A 559 -32.12 -8.44 8.41
C ASP A 559 -30.82 -9.26 8.58
N PRO A 560 -30.26 -9.86 7.51
CA PRO A 560 -29.11 -10.75 7.63
C PRO A 560 -27.85 -10.01 8.09
N GLU A 561 -27.03 -10.69 8.89
CA GLU A 561 -25.71 -10.24 9.32
C GLU A 561 -24.63 -10.99 8.55
N ILE A 562 -23.86 -10.27 7.73
CA ILE A 562 -22.82 -10.80 6.85
C ILE A 562 -21.48 -10.15 7.20
N HIS A 563 -20.60 -10.88 7.87
CA HIS A 563 -19.26 -10.41 8.21
C HIS A 563 -18.28 -11.05 7.24
N ALA A 564 -17.99 -10.35 6.14
CA ALA A 564 -17.11 -10.84 5.09
C ALA A 564 -16.60 -9.70 4.20
N VAL A 565 -15.43 -9.90 3.62
CA VAL A 565 -15.00 -9.22 2.40
C VAL A 565 -15.43 -10.08 1.21
N MET A 566 -16.29 -9.55 0.35
CA MET A 566 -16.86 -10.26 -0.78
C MET A 566 -16.35 -9.70 -2.09
N MET A 567 -15.92 -10.57 -3.00
CA MET A 567 -15.36 -10.18 -4.28
C MET A 567 -15.92 -11.01 -5.45
N ALA A 568 -16.53 -10.36 -6.43
CA ALA A 568 -16.95 -10.95 -7.71
C ALA A 568 -16.15 -10.33 -8.86
N SER A 569 -15.18 -11.07 -9.40
CA SER A 569 -14.20 -10.54 -10.38
C SER A 569 -14.81 -10.21 -11.74
N GLN A 570 -15.77 -11.00 -12.20
CA GLN A 570 -16.47 -10.80 -13.49
C GLN A 570 -17.97 -10.57 -13.31
N GLY A 571 -18.52 -10.94 -12.15
CA GLY A 571 -19.91 -10.74 -11.79
C GLY A 571 -20.13 -9.61 -10.80
N ALA A 572 -21.21 -9.73 -10.03
CA ALA A 572 -21.64 -8.78 -9.00
C ALA A 572 -21.86 -9.46 -7.65
N VAL A 573 -21.84 -8.68 -6.57
CA VAL A 573 -22.32 -9.10 -5.26
C VAL A 573 -23.74 -8.57 -5.09
N GLN A 574 -24.74 -9.43 -5.21
CA GLN A 574 -26.13 -9.00 -5.38
C GLN A 574 -27.11 -9.81 -4.54
N VAL A 575 -28.31 -9.27 -4.33
CA VAL A 575 -29.43 -10.03 -3.80
C VAL A 575 -30.19 -10.66 -4.96
N LYS A 576 -30.41 -11.97 -4.88
CA LYS A 576 -31.23 -12.66 -5.87
C LYS A 576 -32.71 -12.29 -5.68
N ALA A 577 -33.38 -11.94 -6.78
CA ALA A 577 -34.77 -11.44 -6.76
C ALA A 577 -34.94 -10.16 -5.91
N PHE A 578 -33.98 -9.23 -5.98
CA PHE A 578 -34.00 -7.95 -5.25
C PHE A 578 -35.20 -7.05 -5.58
N ASP A 579 -35.83 -7.27 -6.73
CA ASP A 579 -36.95 -6.53 -7.30
C ASP A 579 -38.31 -7.22 -7.06
N GLN A 580 -38.34 -8.24 -6.21
CA GLN A 580 -39.53 -9.03 -5.91
C GLN A 580 -39.89 -8.99 -4.43
N GLY A 581 -41.18 -9.23 -4.15
CA GLY A 581 -41.72 -9.36 -2.81
C GLY A 581 -41.70 -8.09 -1.95
N PRO A 582 -42.13 -8.17 -0.69
CA PRO A 582 -42.09 -7.03 0.22
C PRO A 582 -40.64 -6.65 0.60
N PRO A 583 -40.41 -5.46 1.16
CA PRO A 583 -39.12 -5.12 1.77
C PRO A 583 -38.71 -6.15 2.84
N LEU A 584 -37.46 -6.61 2.80
CA LEU A 584 -36.92 -7.71 3.61
C LEU A 584 -36.02 -7.25 4.78
N GLY A 585 -36.04 -5.94 5.09
CA GLY A 585 -35.17 -5.34 6.10
C GLY A 585 -33.85 -4.85 5.52
N ILE A 586 -32.76 -4.96 6.27
CA ILE A 586 -31.44 -4.40 5.93
C ILE A 586 -30.36 -5.48 5.97
N VAL A 587 -29.54 -5.58 4.91
CA VAL A 587 -28.31 -6.37 4.99
C VAL A 587 -27.28 -5.60 5.81
N ASN A 588 -26.89 -6.17 6.97
CA ASN A 588 -25.84 -5.65 7.84
C ASN A 588 -24.52 -6.31 7.46
N LEU A 589 -23.65 -5.57 6.78
CA LEU A 589 -22.37 -6.07 6.31
C LEU A 589 -21.22 -5.47 7.13
N ILE A 590 -20.31 -6.31 7.63
CA ILE A 590 -19.00 -5.87 8.15
C ILE A 590 -17.92 -6.40 7.21
N GLY A 591 -17.18 -5.50 6.56
CA GLY A 591 -16.14 -5.85 5.59
C GLY A 591 -16.14 -4.94 4.37
N GLY A 592 -16.27 -5.52 3.18
CA GLY A 592 -16.22 -4.78 1.92
C GLY A 592 -16.80 -5.56 0.75
N VAL A 593 -17.21 -4.84 -0.30
CA VAL A 593 -17.78 -5.40 -1.54
C VAL A 593 -16.92 -4.96 -2.73
N ILE A 594 -16.42 -5.92 -3.49
CA ILE A 594 -15.58 -5.70 -4.67
C ILE A 594 -16.23 -6.41 -5.85
N GLU A 595 -16.58 -5.68 -6.90
CA GLU A 595 -17.40 -6.25 -7.97
C GLU A 595 -17.09 -5.67 -9.34
N ASN A 596 -17.39 -6.45 -10.39
CA ASN A 596 -17.25 -5.99 -11.76
C ASN A 596 -18.38 -5.02 -12.13
N TYR A 597 -19.62 -5.43 -11.90
CA TYR A 597 -20.81 -4.58 -12.00
C TYR A 597 -21.42 -4.40 -10.62
N TYR A 598 -22.07 -3.26 -10.39
CA TYR A 598 -22.69 -2.91 -9.12
C TYR A 598 -23.89 -3.81 -8.83
N GLY A 599 -23.83 -4.69 -7.83
CA GLY A 599 -24.92 -5.60 -7.51
C GLY A 599 -26.11 -4.91 -6.82
N ALA A 600 -27.32 -5.26 -7.25
CA ALA A 600 -28.55 -4.71 -6.67
C ALA A 600 -28.95 -5.47 -5.39
N PHE A 601 -29.37 -4.72 -4.37
CA PHE A 601 -29.83 -5.29 -3.07
C PHE A 601 -31.33 -5.14 -2.85
N GLY A 602 -31.92 -4.08 -3.38
CA GLY A 602 -33.33 -3.76 -3.24
C GLY A 602 -33.72 -2.54 -4.07
N GLN A 603 -35.01 -2.26 -4.11
CA GLN A 603 -35.58 -1.11 -4.82
C GLN A 603 -36.20 -0.13 -3.84
N PHE A 604 -36.14 1.16 -4.19
CA PHE A 604 -36.66 2.23 -3.35
C PHE A 604 -37.45 3.23 -4.18
N SER A 605 -38.43 3.86 -3.53
CA SER A 605 -39.13 5.04 -4.02
C SER A 605 -38.89 6.23 -3.10
N ALA A 606 -39.52 7.37 -3.42
CA ALA A 606 -39.56 8.53 -2.55
C ALA A 606 -40.21 8.22 -1.18
N SER A 607 -41.14 7.27 -1.11
CA SER A 607 -41.86 6.91 0.11
C SER A 607 -41.16 5.84 0.97
N GLY A 608 -40.11 5.18 0.46
CA GLY A 608 -39.36 4.18 1.23
C GLY A 608 -38.86 3.00 0.40
N PRO A 609 -38.37 1.93 1.05
CA PRO A 609 -38.07 0.66 0.37
C PRO A 609 -39.34 0.05 -0.22
N THR A 610 -39.21 -0.56 -1.39
CA THR A 610 -40.33 -1.18 -2.13
C THR A 610 -40.15 -2.69 -2.28
N HIS A 611 -38.92 -3.15 -2.55
CA HIS A 611 -38.56 -4.57 -2.73
C HIS A 611 -37.15 -4.82 -2.19
N GLY A 612 -36.85 -6.08 -1.85
CA GLY A 612 -35.50 -6.51 -1.45
C GLY A 612 -35.02 -5.87 -0.14
N TYR A 613 -33.71 -5.69 0.00
CA TYR A 613 -33.07 -5.20 1.23
C TYR A 613 -32.54 -3.77 1.11
N GLY A 614 -32.59 -3.06 2.25
CA GLY A 614 -31.70 -1.96 2.57
C GLY A 614 -30.24 -2.42 2.75
N ARG A 615 -29.33 -1.46 2.87
CA ARG A 615 -27.89 -1.71 3.04
C ARG A 615 -27.36 -0.95 4.25
N ASN A 616 -26.61 -1.65 5.10
CA ASN A 616 -25.78 -1.07 6.13
C ASN A 616 -24.39 -1.69 6.03
N PHE A 617 -23.47 -1.02 5.32
CA PHE A 617 -22.13 -1.54 5.05
C PHE A 617 -21.11 -0.84 5.95
N VAL A 618 -20.70 -1.54 6.99
CA VAL A 618 -19.67 -1.11 7.93
C VAL A 618 -18.32 -1.62 7.44
N TYR A 619 -17.39 -0.69 7.23
CA TYR A 619 -16.04 -1.03 6.82
C TYR A 619 -15.26 -1.70 7.96
N ASP A 620 -14.46 -2.73 7.63
CA ASP A 620 -13.50 -3.34 8.56
C ASP A 620 -12.13 -2.64 8.44
N PRO A 621 -11.77 -1.72 9.35
CA PRO A 621 -10.54 -0.92 9.23
C PRO A 621 -9.25 -1.73 9.36
N ARG A 622 -9.31 -2.97 9.84
CA ARG A 622 -8.12 -3.85 9.85
C ARG A 622 -7.63 -4.09 8.43
N THR A 623 -8.53 -4.10 7.44
CA THR A 623 -8.20 -4.35 6.03
C THR A 623 -7.38 -3.23 5.37
N SER A 624 -7.51 -1.97 5.83
CA SER A 624 -6.64 -0.86 5.40
C SER A 624 -5.22 -1.00 5.91
N ASP A 625 -5.04 -1.59 7.09
CA ASP A 625 -3.71 -1.94 7.62
C ASP A 625 -3.14 -3.18 6.92
N GLY A 626 -3.83 -3.66 5.90
CA GLY A 626 -3.51 -4.82 5.07
C GLY A 626 -4.24 -6.09 5.50
N TYR A 627 -4.77 -6.17 6.72
CA TYR A 627 -5.24 -7.43 7.31
C TYR A 627 -6.36 -8.03 6.47
N ALA A 628 -6.04 -9.08 5.71
CA ALA A 628 -6.90 -9.62 4.68
C ALA A 628 -7.19 -11.11 4.90
N PRO A 629 -8.30 -11.62 4.36
CA PRO A 629 -8.53 -13.06 4.32
C PRO A 629 -7.35 -13.82 3.70
N PRO A 630 -7.02 -15.05 4.16
CA PRO A 630 -5.87 -15.80 3.65
C PRO A 630 -5.93 -16.03 2.15
N ALA A 631 -4.88 -15.63 1.41
CA ALA A 631 -4.82 -15.72 -0.05
C ALA A 631 -6.00 -15.03 -0.77
N PHE A 632 -6.62 -14.01 -0.17
CA PHE A 632 -7.62 -13.19 -0.85
C PHE A 632 -7.01 -12.49 -2.09
N PRO A 633 -7.79 -12.22 -3.14
CA PRO A 633 -7.22 -11.58 -4.32
C PRO A 633 -6.62 -10.21 -4.02
N THR A 634 -5.52 -9.91 -4.72
CA THR A 634 -4.73 -8.68 -4.58
C THR A 634 -4.74 -7.92 -5.91
N GLN A 635 -4.58 -6.60 -5.87
CA GLN A 635 -4.54 -5.73 -7.05
C GLN A 635 -3.35 -6.05 -7.94
N GLN A 636 -3.51 -6.20 -9.24
CA GLN A 636 -2.46 -6.68 -10.14
C GLN A 636 -1.07 -6.04 -9.99
N ASN A 637 -1.00 -4.75 -9.66
CA ASN A 637 0.26 -4.02 -9.58
C ASN A 637 0.92 -4.20 -8.22
N TRP A 638 2.17 -4.63 -8.21
CA TRP A 638 3.01 -4.46 -7.04
C TRP A 638 3.57 -3.05 -6.99
N THR A 639 3.63 -2.48 -5.79
CA THR A 639 4.23 -1.18 -5.54
C THR A 639 5.44 -1.34 -4.62
N ILE A 640 6.46 -0.50 -4.85
CA ILE A 640 7.49 -0.22 -3.86
C ILE A 640 7.34 1.24 -3.43
N GLU A 641 6.93 1.45 -2.18
CA GLU A 641 6.66 2.79 -1.66
C GLU A 641 7.59 3.14 -0.51
N LEU A 642 8.12 4.36 -0.52
CA LEU A 642 8.98 4.88 0.54
C LEU A 642 8.12 5.55 1.63
N GLY A 643 8.31 5.15 2.89
CA GLY A 643 7.71 5.78 4.05
C GLY A 643 8.73 6.13 5.13
N SER A 644 8.31 6.95 6.09
CA SER A 644 9.11 7.37 7.25
C SER A 644 8.46 6.94 8.56
N VAL A 645 9.28 6.70 9.57
CA VAL A 645 8.83 6.45 10.95
C VAL A 645 9.01 7.75 11.75
N GLY A 646 7.92 8.27 12.31
CA GLY A 646 7.90 9.47 13.16
C GLY A 646 8.52 9.24 14.53
N ALA A 647 8.79 10.33 15.26
CA ALA A 647 9.43 10.31 16.57
C ALA A 647 8.66 9.50 17.63
N GLU A 648 7.34 9.42 17.49
CA GLU A 648 6.42 8.68 18.36
C GLU A 648 6.14 7.25 17.86
N GLY A 649 6.86 6.79 16.83
CA GLY A 649 6.67 5.47 16.22
C GLY A 649 5.55 5.40 15.16
N GLY A 650 4.82 6.50 14.92
CA GLY A 650 3.82 6.57 13.86
C GLY A 650 4.44 6.51 12.47
N GLU A 651 3.92 5.67 11.58
CA GLU A 651 4.43 5.47 10.23
C GLU A 651 3.63 6.28 9.21
N GLN A 652 4.32 6.87 8.22
CA GLN A 652 3.68 7.64 7.15
C GLN A 652 4.33 7.33 5.80
N VAL A 653 3.51 6.98 4.81
CA VAL A 653 3.96 6.87 3.41
C VAL A 653 4.26 8.26 2.87
N LEU A 654 5.39 8.43 2.19
CA LEU A 654 5.76 9.71 1.59
C LEU A 654 5.02 9.87 0.26
N ASP A 655 4.22 10.94 0.17
CA ASP A 655 3.42 11.28 -1.01
C ASP A 655 4.25 11.23 -2.31
N LYS A 656 3.68 10.60 -3.35
CA LYS A 656 4.24 10.50 -4.70
C LYS A 656 4.21 11.85 -5.42
N ASN A 657 3.23 12.69 -5.10
CA ASN A 657 2.98 13.98 -5.75
C ASN A 657 3.66 15.16 -5.07
N ALA A 658 4.37 14.95 -3.96
CA ALA A 658 5.07 16.01 -3.21
C ALA A 658 6.33 16.58 -3.91
N GLY A 659 6.46 16.47 -5.24
CA GLY A 659 7.52 17.11 -6.02
C GLY A 659 8.94 16.65 -5.66
N GLY A 660 9.13 15.36 -5.39
CA GLY A 660 10.45 14.78 -5.09
C GLY A 660 10.99 15.11 -3.69
N ARG A 661 10.13 15.49 -2.74
CA ARG A 661 10.49 15.64 -1.32
C ARG A 661 10.65 14.25 -0.65
N GLY A 662 11.69 13.52 -1.04
CA GLY A 662 12.13 12.29 -0.38
C GLY A 662 12.98 12.56 0.87
N ILE A 663 13.95 11.68 1.14
CA ILE A 663 14.91 11.84 2.24
C ILE A 663 15.69 13.17 2.04
N ARG A 664 15.63 14.06 3.04
CA ARG A 664 16.31 15.36 3.03
C ARG A 664 17.41 15.40 4.08
N LEU A 665 18.61 15.76 3.65
CA LEU A 665 19.75 16.04 4.50
C LEU A 665 19.79 17.55 4.80
N GLN A 666 19.84 17.91 6.08
CA GLN A 666 20.10 19.28 6.56
C GLN A 666 21.51 19.34 7.15
N GLY A 667 22.26 20.38 6.78
CA GLY A 667 23.62 20.60 7.26
C GLY A 667 23.64 21.11 8.70
N ASP A 668 24.48 20.48 9.53
CA ASP A 668 24.96 21.06 10.78
C ASP A 668 26.38 21.59 10.53
N SER A 669 26.63 22.86 10.79
CA SER A 669 27.95 23.45 10.58
C SER A 669 28.88 23.19 11.76
N VAL A 670 30.00 22.46 11.62
CA VAL A 670 31.15 22.60 12.54
C VAL A 670 32.53 22.23 11.94
N SER A 671 33.48 23.15 12.18
CA SER A 671 34.96 23.04 12.28
C SER A 671 35.83 23.38 11.06
N VAL A 672 36.71 24.37 11.28
CA VAL A 672 37.82 24.80 10.43
C VAL A 672 39.05 23.94 10.77
N GLY A 673 39.49 23.09 9.83
CA GLY A 673 40.76 22.37 9.97
C GLY A 673 41.93 23.34 9.86
N SER A 674 42.79 23.38 10.88
CA SER A 674 44.00 24.20 10.92
C SER A 674 45.06 23.65 9.96
N GLY A 675 45.36 24.42 8.90
CA GLY A 675 46.63 24.25 8.18
C GLY A 675 47.76 24.66 9.11
N ARG A 676 48.65 23.72 9.48
CA ARG A 676 49.95 24.10 10.06
C ARG A 676 50.77 24.85 8.99
N PRO A 677 51.49 25.92 9.37
CA PRO A 677 52.27 26.74 8.45
C PRO A 677 53.40 25.98 7.75
#